data_AF-A0A2K3PJW0-F1
#
_entry.id   AF-A0A2K3PJW0-F1
#
_cell.length_a   1.000
_cell.length_b   1.000
_cell.length_c   1.000
_cell.angle_alpha   90.00
_cell.angle_beta   90.00
_cell.angle_gamma   90.00
#
_symmetry.space_group_name_H-M   'P 1'
#
loop_
_entity.id
_entity.type
_entity.pdbx_description
1 polymer ?
#
loop_
_entity_poly.entity_id
_entity_poly.type
_entity_poly.pdbx_seq_one_letter_code
_entity_poly.pdbx_strand_id
1 'polypeptide(L)'
;MSGIFSLDVCIWHNRNNWVWNGVKDSAKDVALRAVHMIGEWRAVNMLHHHNRSSVSSQFCNSVAAGSSSQSNSRGSDMLQWQWPSSGWWKCNVDASLSQNSSYTGWGWCVRSSDGSFVAAGTNKCLHRLTAAEGEAMTILEAIREAFSRGWSNVVFESDSKVVVDAIHSNTQGISELSSIITSIKLLLQCNLNFEVKFTKRQANMAAHTLARTAISWSSRTYFNGVPRCIEKEYHKNRMSEHSSVRVVPGCLLLVQLYCYVDHTDKRRGGGGGEARLHVSHHPQVRELQEVEEENLHVPPPKGKRSPRAVKRRPKRTTTLIDEFLDENSQMRHVFFPGRKRAIDPMQVVDNDKYHYYPGRMWLDTDGHPIQAHGGGILYDKNSRTYYWYGEYKDGPTYHAHKKGAARVDIIGVGCYSSKDLWSWKHEGIVLAAEETDETHDLHKSNVLERPKVIYNEKTEKYVMWMHIDDANYTKASVGVATSDTPDGPFNYLGSHRPHGFESRDMTVFKDDDGAAYIIYSSEDNSELHIGPLTEDYLNVTSVMRRVLVGQHREAPALFKHQGTYYMITSGCTGWAPNEALAHAAESVMGPWETMGNPCMGGNKMFRLTTFFAQSTFVLPIPGFPGMFIFMADRWNPADLRDSRYVWLPLIVAGPADEPLEYSFGFPWWSRVSIYWHRKWRLPQGWNPFQTM
;
A
#
# COMPACT_ATOMS: atom_id res chain seq x y z
N MET A 1 -2.36 -33.95 1.23
CA MET A 1 -1.14 -33.16 1.46
C MET A 1 -1.38 -31.82 2.17
N SER A 2 -2.57 -31.20 2.06
CA SER A 2 -2.86 -29.85 2.62
C SER A 2 -2.92 -29.73 4.16
N GLY A 3 -3.28 -30.80 4.87
CA GLY A 3 -3.40 -30.75 6.33
C GLY A 3 -2.07 -30.63 7.07
N ILE A 4 -1.02 -31.26 6.54
CA ILE A 4 0.34 -31.23 7.10
C ILE A 4 0.94 -29.82 6.90
N PHE A 5 0.79 -29.26 5.69
CA PHE A 5 1.26 -27.90 5.37
C PHE A 5 0.59 -26.82 6.23
N SER A 6 -0.71 -26.95 6.53
CA SER A 6 -1.45 -25.98 7.37
C SER A 6 -0.98 -26.01 8.82
N LEU A 7 -0.68 -27.20 9.35
CA LEU A 7 -0.15 -27.35 10.70
C LEU A 7 1.28 -26.80 10.81
N ASP A 8 2.11 -27.06 9.80
CA ASP A 8 3.49 -26.59 9.72
C ASP A 8 3.59 -25.05 9.69
N VAL A 9 2.69 -24.38 8.96
CA VAL A 9 2.59 -22.91 8.91
C VAL A 9 2.16 -22.33 10.26
N CYS A 10 1.18 -22.93 10.93
CA CYS A 10 0.74 -22.45 12.25
C CYS A 10 1.81 -22.67 13.34
N ILE A 11 2.57 -23.78 13.26
CA ILE A 11 3.70 -24.04 14.16
C ILE A 11 4.83 -23.04 13.90
N TRP A 12 5.14 -22.74 12.64
CA TRP A 12 6.13 -21.73 12.27
C TRP A 12 5.73 -20.32 12.74
N HIS A 13 4.46 -19.94 12.59
CA HIS A 13 3.93 -18.66 13.07
C HIS A 13 4.07 -18.52 14.59
N ASN A 14 3.71 -19.57 15.35
CA ASN A 14 3.85 -19.54 16.81
C ASN A 14 5.32 -19.47 17.25
N ARG A 15 6.22 -20.19 16.57
CA ARG A 15 7.66 -20.10 16.82
C ARG A 15 8.17 -18.67 16.60
N ASN A 16 7.81 -18.04 15.49
CA ASN A 16 8.25 -16.67 15.19
C ASN A 16 7.67 -15.64 16.15
N ASN A 17 6.40 -15.78 16.52
CA ASN A 17 5.78 -14.90 17.51
C ASN A 17 6.50 -15.01 18.88
N TRP A 18 6.96 -16.21 19.23
CA TRP A 18 7.76 -16.40 20.43
C TRP A 18 9.16 -15.78 20.30
N VAL A 19 9.85 -15.99 19.17
CA VAL A 19 11.22 -15.47 18.94
C VAL A 19 11.26 -13.94 18.89
N TRP A 20 10.29 -13.31 18.22
CA TRP A 20 10.33 -11.87 17.95
C TRP A 20 9.54 -11.02 18.93
N ASN A 21 8.48 -11.59 19.52
CA ASN A 21 7.56 -10.85 20.38
C ASN A 21 7.48 -11.41 21.81
N GLY A 22 8.18 -12.52 22.10
CA GLY A 22 8.16 -13.17 23.42
C GLY A 22 6.83 -13.86 23.77
N VAL A 23 5.88 -13.92 22.84
CA VAL A 23 4.53 -14.47 23.05
C VAL A 23 4.44 -15.86 22.46
N LYS A 24 4.10 -16.85 23.29
CA LYS A 24 3.98 -18.25 22.90
C LYS A 24 2.54 -18.73 23.06
N ASP A 25 1.89 -19.03 21.96
CA ASP A 25 0.54 -19.59 21.93
C ASP A 25 0.56 -21.07 22.33
N SER A 26 -0.55 -21.56 22.87
CA SER A 26 -0.67 -22.96 23.26
C SER A 26 -0.77 -23.87 22.04
N ALA A 27 -0.35 -25.13 22.16
CA ALA A 27 -0.46 -26.12 21.08
C ALA A 27 -1.92 -26.28 20.58
N LYS A 28 -2.89 -26.04 21.46
CA LYS A 28 -4.32 -26.07 21.13
C LYS A 28 -4.71 -24.92 20.19
N ASP A 29 -4.19 -23.72 20.44
CA ASP A 29 -4.47 -22.52 19.61
C ASP A 29 -3.77 -22.61 18.24
N VAL A 30 -2.61 -23.27 18.18
CA VAL A 30 -1.93 -23.60 16.92
C VAL A 30 -2.72 -24.63 16.11
N ALA A 31 -3.21 -25.69 16.75
CA ALA A 31 -4.01 -26.72 16.09
C ALA A 31 -5.37 -26.17 15.59
N LEU A 32 -6.03 -25.32 16.38
CA LEU A 32 -7.29 -24.67 15.98
C LEU A 32 -7.13 -23.77 14.76
N ARG A 33 -6.03 -23.00 14.68
CA ARG A 33 -5.71 -22.20 13.47
C ARG A 33 -5.46 -23.06 12.25
N ALA A 34 -4.73 -24.18 12.41
CA ALA A 34 -4.49 -25.09 11.30
C ALA A 34 -5.78 -25.74 10.77
N VAL A 35 -6.71 -26.10 11.67
CA VAL A 35 -8.04 -26.63 11.30
C VAL A 35 -8.87 -25.57 10.58
N HIS A 36 -8.80 -24.31 11.01
CA HIS A 36 -9.49 -23.19 10.37
C HIS A 36 -8.96 -22.94 8.94
N MET A 37 -7.64 -22.95 8.74
CA MET A 37 -7.00 -22.74 7.43
C MET A 37 -7.38 -23.84 6.42
N ILE A 38 -7.53 -25.09 6.89
CA ILE A 38 -8.03 -26.21 6.06
C ILE A 38 -9.51 -26.00 5.68
N GLY A 39 -10.30 -25.42 6.57
CA GLY A 39 -11.70 -25.07 6.32
C GLY A 39 -11.85 -24.03 5.21
N GLU A 40 -11.03 -22.97 5.24
CA GLU A 40 -11.03 -21.90 4.24
C GLU A 40 -10.63 -22.41 2.84
N TRP A 41 -9.56 -23.21 2.76
CA TRP A 41 -9.14 -23.83 1.49
C TRP A 41 -10.23 -24.70 0.87
N ARG A 42 -11.00 -25.43 1.70
CA ARG A 42 -12.13 -26.24 1.21
C ARG A 42 -13.29 -25.38 0.70
N ALA A 43 -13.58 -24.25 1.36
CA ALA A 43 -14.63 -23.34 0.94
C ALA A 43 -14.31 -22.68 -0.42
N VAL A 44 -13.05 -22.26 -0.63
CA VAL A 44 -12.60 -21.66 -1.89
C VAL A 44 -12.64 -22.66 -3.06
N ASN A 45 -12.28 -23.93 -2.83
CA ASN A 45 -12.37 -24.95 -3.87
C ASN A 45 -13.80 -25.34 -4.25
N MET A 46 -14.77 -25.19 -3.34
CA MET A 46 -16.18 -25.39 -3.69
C MET A 46 -16.74 -24.29 -4.59
N LEU A 47 -16.23 -23.05 -4.49
CA LEU A 47 -16.60 -21.93 -5.37
C LEU A 47 -16.07 -22.11 -6.80
N HIS A 48 -14.87 -22.67 -6.98
CA HIS A 48 -14.32 -22.94 -8.32
C HIS A 48 -15.09 -24.01 -9.10
N HIS A 49 -15.76 -24.95 -8.42
CA HIS A 49 -16.58 -25.96 -9.08
C HIS A 49 -17.98 -25.47 -9.49
N HIS A 50 -18.50 -24.40 -8.89
CA HIS A 50 -19.83 -23.84 -9.21
C HIS A 50 -19.83 -22.88 -10.41
N ASN A 51 -18.68 -22.28 -10.77
CA ASN A 51 -18.58 -21.34 -11.90
C ASN A 51 -18.51 -21.99 -13.30
N ARG A 52 -18.70 -23.31 -13.43
CA ARG A 52 -18.82 -24.00 -14.75
C ARG A 52 -20.23 -24.36 -15.17
N SER A 53 -21.24 -24.13 -14.31
CA SER A 53 -22.59 -24.66 -14.56
C SER A 53 -23.67 -23.67 -14.11
N SER A 54 -23.96 -22.63 -14.90
CA SER A 54 -25.31 -22.04 -15.01
C SER A 54 -25.34 -20.75 -15.84
N VAL A 55 -25.52 -20.90 -17.15
CA VAL A 55 -26.28 -19.94 -17.96
C VAL A 55 -27.49 -20.69 -18.49
N SER A 56 -28.67 -20.51 -17.89
CA SER A 56 -29.99 -20.76 -18.49
C SER A 56 -31.14 -20.52 -17.49
N SER A 57 -32.23 -19.97 -18.02
CA SER A 57 -33.64 -19.95 -17.58
C SER A 57 -34.09 -19.04 -16.43
N GLN A 58 -34.37 -17.79 -16.80
CA GLN A 58 -35.69 -17.11 -16.81
C GLN A 58 -36.95 -17.70 -16.09
N PHE A 59 -37.64 -16.77 -15.41
CA PHE A 59 -39.10 -16.45 -15.35
C PHE A 59 -40.15 -17.24 -14.51
N CYS A 60 -41.00 -16.42 -13.86
CA CYS A 60 -42.40 -16.57 -13.41
C CYS A 60 -42.77 -17.46 -12.19
N ASN A 61 -43.30 -16.84 -11.12
CA ASN A 61 -44.75 -16.83 -10.84
C ASN A 61 -45.14 -16.02 -9.59
N SER A 62 -46.33 -15.45 -9.66
CA SER A 62 -47.00 -14.59 -8.68
C SER A 62 -48.21 -15.28 -8.02
N VAL A 63 -48.52 -14.83 -6.80
CA VAL A 63 -49.82 -14.87 -6.08
C VAL A 63 -50.35 -16.21 -5.53
N ALA A 64 -50.49 -16.28 -4.20
CA ALA A 64 -51.68 -16.83 -3.53
C ALA A 64 -51.79 -16.30 -2.08
N ALA A 65 -52.91 -15.68 -1.75
CA ALA A 65 -53.32 -15.30 -0.40
C ALA A 65 -54.02 -16.49 0.29
N GLY A 66 -53.90 -16.58 1.62
CA GLY A 66 -54.63 -17.55 2.43
C GLY A 66 -54.41 -17.34 3.92
N SER A 67 -55.43 -16.81 4.58
CA SER A 67 -55.57 -16.52 6.01
C SER A 67 -55.58 -17.76 6.92
N SER A 68 -54.99 -17.66 8.12
CA SER A 68 -55.44 -18.43 9.29
C SER A 68 -55.12 -17.73 10.62
N SER A 69 -56.18 -17.23 11.24
CA SER A 69 -56.51 -17.26 12.69
C SER A 69 -55.43 -16.91 13.73
N GLN A 70 -55.60 -15.71 14.31
CA GLN A 70 -55.12 -15.34 15.64
C GLN A 70 -55.72 -16.26 16.73
N SER A 71 -54.86 -16.92 17.51
CA SER A 71 -55.16 -17.36 18.86
C SER A 71 -54.34 -16.54 19.85
N ASN A 72 -55.01 -15.61 20.54
CA ASN A 72 -54.48 -14.85 21.67
C ASN A 72 -54.25 -15.76 22.87
N SER A 73 -52.98 -16.02 23.21
CA SER A 73 -52.58 -16.35 24.58
C SER A 73 -51.71 -15.21 25.12
N ARG A 74 -52.26 -14.48 26.11
CA ARG A 74 -51.56 -13.46 26.91
C ARG A 74 -50.39 -14.13 27.65
N GLY A 75 -49.19 -14.08 27.06
CA GLY A 75 -47.93 -14.34 27.75
C GLY A 75 -47.37 -13.02 28.26
N SER A 76 -46.92 -12.99 29.51
CA SER A 76 -46.21 -11.86 30.12
C SER A 76 -45.10 -11.36 29.18
N ASP A 77 -45.19 -10.10 28.77
CA ASP A 77 -44.22 -9.44 27.90
C ASP A 77 -42.86 -9.38 28.62
N MET A 78 -41.96 -10.34 28.32
CA MET A 78 -40.66 -10.45 28.96
C MET A 78 -39.76 -9.27 28.56
N LEU A 79 -39.49 -8.37 29.52
CA LEU A 79 -38.69 -7.14 29.36
C LEU A 79 -37.16 -7.37 29.28
N GLN A 80 -36.70 -8.61 29.05
CA GLN A 80 -35.30 -9.01 29.13
C GLN A 80 -34.78 -9.64 27.83
N TRP A 81 -33.47 -9.58 27.64
CA TRP A 81 -32.79 -10.21 26.50
C TRP A 81 -33.02 -11.72 26.49
N GLN A 82 -33.31 -12.28 25.31
CA GLN A 82 -33.61 -13.71 25.15
C GLN A 82 -32.51 -14.43 24.37
N TRP A 83 -32.22 -15.66 24.78
CA TRP A 83 -31.28 -16.56 24.12
C TRP A 83 -31.70 -16.83 22.66
N PRO A 84 -30.76 -16.83 21.69
CA PRO A 84 -31.06 -17.30 20.34
C PRO A 84 -31.23 -18.82 20.31
N SER A 85 -31.83 -19.35 19.24
CA SER A 85 -31.95 -20.79 19.01
C SER A 85 -30.57 -21.47 19.05
N SER A 86 -30.53 -22.75 19.42
CA SER A 86 -29.28 -23.51 19.44
C SER A 86 -28.55 -23.43 18.09
N GLY A 87 -27.26 -23.11 18.11
CA GLY A 87 -26.45 -22.93 16.90
C GLY A 87 -26.55 -21.55 16.24
N TRP A 88 -27.26 -20.60 16.85
CA TRP A 88 -27.31 -19.20 16.44
C TRP A 88 -26.57 -18.30 17.42
N TRP A 89 -25.90 -17.29 16.89
CA TRP A 89 -25.37 -16.16 17.64
C TRP A 89 -26.37 -15.02 17.61
N LYS A 90 -26.33 -14.16 18.63
CA LYS A 90 -27.15 -12.95 18.69
C LYS A 90 -26.27 -11.74 18.97
N CYS A 91 -26.37 -10.75 18.10
CA CYS A 91 -25.58 -9.52 18.11
C CYS A 91 -26.48 -8.32 18.42
N ASN A 92 -26.31 -7.69 19.57
CA ASN A 92 -26.96 -6.43 19.91
C ASN A 92 -26.14 -5.26 19.37
N VAL A 93 -26.78 -4.27 18.74
CA VAL A 93 -26.13 -3.11 18.11
C VAL A 93 -26.82 -1.79 18.51
N ASP A 94 -26.07 -0.71 18.68
CA ASP A 94 -26.61 0.63 19.03
C ASP A 94 -25.63 1.73 18.57
N ALA A 95 -26.15 2.92 18.27
CA ALA A 95 -25.39 4.14 18.01
C ALA A 95 -25.69 5.26 19.02
N SER A 96 -24.64 5.95 19.46
CA SER A 96 -24.73 7.09 20.36
C SER A 96 -24.26 8.39 19.71
N LEU A 97 -25.12 9.40 19.83
CA LEU A 97 -24.86 10.77 19.43
C LEU A 97 -24.58 11.62 20.67
N SER A 98 -23.46 12.31 20.69
CA SER A 98 -23.16 13.30 21.74
C SER A 98 -23.67 14.67 21.33
N GLN A 99 -24.38 15.35 22.23
CA GLN A 99 -24.89 16.72 21.99
C GLN A 99 -23.78 17.78 21.95
N ASN A 100 -22.61 17.48 22.53
CA ASN A 100 -21.51 18.44 22.72
C ASN A 100 -20.25 18.12 21.87
N SER A 101 -20.27 17.08 21.04
CA SER A 101 -19.12 16.70 20.22
C SER A 101 -19.54 16.30 18.80
N SER A 102 -18.70 16.58 17.80
CA SER A 102 -18.91 16.23 16.39
C SER A 102 -18.77 14.73 16.07
N TYR A 103 -18.72 13.87 17.09
CA TYR A 103 -18.53 12.43 16.96
C TYR A 103 -19.84 11.66 17.05
N THR A 104 -19.97 10.66 16.20
CA THR A 104 -20.94 9.57 16.35
C THR A 104 -20.17 8.33 16.79
N GLY A 105 -20.54 7.75 17.93
CA GLY A 105 -19.97 6.50 18.43
C GLY A 105 -20.95 5.36 18.28
N TRP A 106 -20.48 4.15 18.07
CA TRP A 106 -21.34 2.97 18.03
C TRP A 106 -20.69 1.74 18.61
N GLY A 107 -21.50 0.74 18.95
CA GLY A 107 -21.02 -0.47 19.58
C GLY A 107 -21.94 -1.67 19.35
N TRP A 108 -21.32 -2.86 19.39
CA TRP A 108 -22.00 -4.13 19.21
C TRP A 108 -21.51 -5.20 20.19
N CYS A 109 -22.38 -6.13 20.57
CA CYS A 109 -22.09 -7.18 21.54
C CYS A 109 -22.74 -8.51 21.11
N VAL A 110 -21.93 -9.57 21.03
CA VAL A 110 -22.34 -10.89 20.54
C VAL A 110 -22.36 -11.91 21.66
N ARG A 111 -23.43 -12.69 21.69
CA ARG A 111 -23.69 -13.74 22.65
C ARG A 111 -24.06 -15.04 21.93
N SER A 112 -23.68 -16.17 22.52
CA SER A 112 -24.03 -17.50 22.01
C SER A 112 -25.48 -17.90 22.36
N SER A 113 -25.94 -19.05 21.88
CA SER A 113 -27.20 -19.67 22.28
C SER A 113 -27.24 -20.08 23.76
N ASP A 114 -26.09 -20.28 24.39
CA ASP A 114 -25.96 -20.44 25.86
C ASP A 114 -25.71 -19.09 26.57
N GLY A 115 -25.80 -17.98 25.80
CA GLY A 115 -25.62 -16.57 26.13
C GLY A 115 -24.35 -16.23 26.91
N SER A 116 -23.35 -17.09 26.78
CA SER A 116 -21.97 -16.73 27.03
C SER A 116 -21.54 -15.62 26.07
N PHE A 117 -20.72 -14.70 26.60
CA PHE A 117 -20.08 -13.64 25.84
C PHE A 117 -19.13 -14.22 24.80
N VAL A 118 -19.12 -13.61 23.62
CA VAL A 118 -18.38 -14.09 22.45
C VAL A 118 -17.41 -13.03 21.99
N ALA A 119 -17.94 -11.86 21.69
CA ALA A 119 -17.16 -10.70 21.29
C ALA A 119 -17.97 -9.42 21.48
N ALA A 120 -17.28 -8.29 21.59
CA ALA A 120 -17.87 -6.97 21.46
C ALA A 120 -16.91 -6.02 20.73
N GLY A 121 -17.46 -4.97 20.15
CA GLY A 121 -16.69 -3.94 19.46
C GLY A 121 -17.27 -2.55 19.70
N THR A 122 -16.40 -1.54 19.67
CA THR A 122 -16.78 -0.12 19.67
C THR A 122 -15.99 0.64 18.62
N ASN A 123 -16.62 1.61 17.98
CA ASN A 123 -15.99 2.47 16.99
C ASN A 123 -16.59 3.89 17.03
N LYS A 124 -15.95 4.86 16.34
CA LYS A 124 -16.43 6.24 16.21
C LYS A 124 -16.03 6.86 14.88
N CYS A 125 -16.78 7.87 14.43
CA CYS A 125 -16.40 8.72 13.30
C CYS A 125 -16.49 10.21 13.65
N LEU A 126 -15.68 11.04 12.98
CA LEU A 126 -15.67 12.51 13.11
C LEU A 126 -16.75 13.16 12.23
N HIS A 127 -17.97 12.61 12.23
CA HIS A 127 -19.10 13.16 11.48
C HIS A 127 -20.38 12.98 12.30
N ARG A 128 -21.26 14.00 12.28
CA ARG A 128 -22.53 13.96 12.99
C ARG A 128 -23.58 13.30 12.10
N LEU A 129 -23.73 11.99 12.26
CA LEU A 129 -24.79 11.23 11.60
C LEU A 129 -26.14 11.56 12.24
N THR A 130 -27.23 11.34 11.50
CA THR A 130 -28.55 11.25 12.12
C THR A 130 -28.65 9.98 12.96
N ALA A 131 -29.63 9.91 13.87
CA ALA A 131 -29.84 8.72 14.70
C ALA A 131 -30.09 7.47 13.84
N ALA A 132 -30.83 7.61 12.74
CA ALA A 132 -31.11 6.49 11.83
C ALA A 132 -29.85 6.05 11.05
N GLU A 133 -29.02 6.99 10.58
CA GLU A 133 -27.77 6.68 9.89
C GLU A 133 -26.75 6.02 10.82
N GLY A 134 -26.63 6.51 12.06
CA GLY A 134 -25.77 5.90 13.07
C GLY A 134 -26.18 4.44 13.33
N GLU A 135 -27.46 4.19 13.59
CA GLU A 135 -28.01 2.85 13.82
C GLU A 135 -27.79 1.91 12.62
N ALA A 136 -28.04 2.38 11.40
CA ALA A 136 -27.80 1.61 10.19
C ALA A 136 -26.31 1.30 10.00
N MET A 137 -25.43 2.26 10.27
CA MET A 137 -23.98 2.06 10.19
C MET A 137 -23.50 1.02 11.20
N THR A 138 -24.04 1.01 12.42
CA THR A 138 -23.69 -0.02 13.42
C THR A 138 -24.08 -1.42 12.96
N ILE A 139 -25.27 -1.58 12.38
CA ILE A 139 -25.73 -2.87 11.81
C ILE A 139 -24.78 -3.32 10.71
N LEU A 140 -24.44 -2.42 9.78
CA LEU A 140 -23.54 -2.71 8.68
C LEU A 140 -22.13 -3.14 9.17
N GLU A 141 -21.59 -2.48 10.20
CA GLU A 141 -20.31 -2.87 10.80
C GLU A 141 -20.40 -4.24 11.49
N ALA A 142 -21.46 -4.51 12.25
CA ALA A 142 -21.66 -5.79 12.93
C ALA A 142 -21.79 -6.97 11.94
N ILE A 143 -22.49 -6.78 10.81
CA ILE A 143 -22.61 -7.79 9.76
C ILE A 143 -21.25 -8.10 9.13
N ARG A 144 -20.46 -7.06 8.81
CA ARG A 144 -19.10 -7.23 8.29
C ARG A 144 -18.20 -8.00 9.25
N GLU A 145 -18.35 -7.76 10.56
CA GLU A 145 -17.59 -8.49 11.58
C GLU A 145 -18.05 -9.94 11.77
N ALA A 146 -19.33 -10.23 11.55
CA ALA A 146 -19.79 -11.61 11.52
C ALA A 146 -19.19 -12.38 10.34
N PHE A 147 -19.09 -11.73 9.17
CA PHE A 147 -18.41 -12.29 8.01
C PHE A 147 -16.92 -12.52 8.28
N SER A 148 -16.21 -11.55 8.85
CA SER A 148 -14.76 -11.65 9.14
C SER A 148 -14.41 -12.78 10.11
N ARG A 149 -15.34 -13.11 11.01
CA ARG A 149 -15.19 -14.17 12.03
C ARG A 149 -15.76 -15.53 11.60
N GLY A 150 -16.24 -15.63 10.36
CA GLY A 150 -16.83 -16.84 9.82
C GLY A 150 -18.09 -17.30 10.54
N TRP A 151 -18.84 -16.38 11.17
CA TRP A 151 -20.10 -16.73 11.81
C TRP A 151 -21.16 -16.95 10.75
N SER A 152 -21.77 -18.14 10.75
CA SER A 152 -22.75 -18.51 9.74
C SER A 152 -24.17 -18.13 10.12
N ASN A 153 -24.55 -18.22 11.40
CA ASN A 153 -25.92 -18.04 11.88
C ASN A 153 -25.98 -16.91 12.90
N VAL A 154 -26.42 -15.72 12.50
CA VAL A 154 -26.41 -14.54 13.39
C VAL A 154 -27.71 -13.74 13.28
N VAL A 155 -28.31 -13.44 14.43
CA VAL A 155 -29.41 -12.47 14.54
C VAL A 155 -28.86 -11.14 15.06
N PHE A 156 -28.97 -10.07 14.27
CA PHE A 156 -28.62 -8.71 14.65
C PHE A 156 -29.87 -8.01 15.20
N GLU A 157 -29.77 -7.46 16.41
CA GLU A 157 -30.86 -6.80 17.13
C GLU A 157 -30.55 -5.30 17.33
N SER A 158 -31.36 -4.42 16.74
CA SER A 158 -31.34 -2.97 16.96
C SER A 158 -32.63 -2.50 17.63
N ASP A 159 -32.56 -1.46 18.46
CA ASP A 159 -33.73 -0.80 19.05
C ASP A 159 -34.28 0.34 18.19
N SER A 160 -33.77 0.50 16.97
CA SER A 160 -34.31 1.41 15.96
C SER A 160 -35.30 0.71 15.03
N LYS A 161 -36.58 0.74 15.40
CA LYS A 161 -37.65 0.18 14.55
C LYS A 161 -37.68 0.80 13.15
N VAL A 162 -37.35 2.10 13.04
CA VAL A 162 -37.28 2.82 11.76
C VAL A 162 -36.25 2.20 10.82
N VAL A 163 -35.06 1.87 11.33
CA VAL A 163 -33.99 1.27 10.52
C VAL A 163 -34.30 -0.18 10.19
N VAL A 164 -34.79 -0.96 11.16
CA VAL A 164 -35.20 -2.36 10.92
C VAL A 164 -36.31 -2.44 9.87
N ASP A 165 -37.34 -1.59 9.96
CA ASP A 165 -38.42 -1.55 8.98
C ASP A 165 -37.92 -1.13 7.58
N ALA A 166 -36.94 -0.22 7.49
CA ALA A 166 -36.32 0.17 6.22
C ALA A 166 -35.44 -0.93 5.59
N ILE A 167 -34.80 -1.78 6.40
CA ILE A 167 -34.07 -2.96 5.94
C ILE A 167 -35.05 -4.00 5.36
N HIS A 168 -36.24 -4.12 5.93
CA HIS A 168 -37.26 -5.08 5.47
C HIS A 168 -38.20 -4.54 4.37
N SER A 169 -38.19 -3.23 4.11
CA SER A 169 -39.01 -2.63 3.07
C SER A 169 -38.38 -2.74 1.66
N ASN A 170 -39.21 -2.69 0.61
CA ASN A 170 -38.75 -2.59 -0.78
C ASN A 170 -38.58 -1.14 -1.28
N THR A 171 -38.56 -0.16 -0.37
CA THR A 171 -38.44 1.25 -0.75
C THR A 171 -37.00 1.58 -1.16
N GLN A 172 -36.82 2.04 -2.39
CA GLN A 172 -35.56 2.62 -2.86
C GLN A 172 -35.58 4.13 -2.64
N GLY A 173 -34.45 4.68 -2.20
CA GLY A 173 -34.27 6.11 -1.97
C GLY A 173 -32.86 6.56 -2.33
N ILE A 174 -32.68 7.86 -2.46
CA ILE A 174 -31.40 8.49 -2.87
C ILE A 174 -30.68 9.19 -1.71
N SER A 175 -31.05 8.90 -0.45
CA SER A 175 -30.40 9.46 0.73
C SER A 175 -29.20 8.64 1.20
N GLU A 176 -28.30 9.25 1.99
CA GLU A 176 -27.18 8.55 2.65
C GLU A 176 -27.64 7.32 3.44
N LEU A 177 -28.72 7.47 4.22
CA LEU A 177 -29.37 6.34 4.89
C LEU A 177 -29.77 5.22 3.91
N SER A 178 -30.31 5.57 2.74
CA SER A 178 -30.72 4.58 1.73
C SER A 178 -29.52 3.83 1.14
N SER A 179 -28.37 4.49 1.00
CA SER A 179 -27.10 3.86 0.58
C SER A 179 -26.61 2.82 1.60
N ILE A 180 -26.65 3.17 2.89
CA ILE A 180 -26.27 2.25 3.98
C ILE A 180 -27.23 1.05 4.02
N ILE A 181 -28.54 1.29 3.93
CA ILE A 181 -29.57 0.24 3.92
C ILE A 181 -29.40 -0.70 2.71
N THR A 182 -29.06 -0.16 1.54
CA THR A 182 -28.80 -0.96 0.34
C THR A 182 -27.58 -1.87 0.55
N SER A 183 -26.51 -1.34 1.15
CA SER A 183 -25.31 -2.13 1.50
C SER A 183 -25.62 -3.25 2.48
N ILE A 184 -26.45 -3.00 3.49
CA ILE A 184 -26.91 -4.03 4.44
C ILE A 184 -27.70 -5.12 3.71
N LYS A 185 -28.64 -4.76 2.85
CA LYS A 185 -29.45 -5.71 2.07
C LYS A 185 -28.58 -6.63 1.20
N LEU A 186 -27.58 -6.07 0.51
CA LEU A 186 -26.64 -6.85 -0.30
C LEU A 186 -25.84 -7.86 0.53
N LEU A 187 -25.38 -7.47 1.72
CA LEU A 187 -24.66 -8.38 2.61
C LEU A 187 -25.56 -9.48 3.19
N LEU A 188 -26.81 -9.17 3.52
CA LEU A 188 -27.79 -10.17 3.95
C LEU A 188 -28.11 -11.17 2.81
N GLN A 189 -28.12 -10.73 1.55
CA GLN A 189 -28.27 -11.63 0.41
C GLN A 189 -27.07 -12.58 0.21
N CYS A 190 -25.87 -12.17 0.64
CA CYS A 190 -24.68 -13.00 0.58
C CYS A 190 -24.64 -14.10 1.65
N ASN A 191 -25.46 -14.02 2.70
CA ASN A 191 -25.60 -15.06 3.72
C ASN A 191 -27.06 -15.19 4.21
N LEU A 192 -27.75 -16.22 3.71
CA LEU A 192 -29.15 -16.50 4.00
C LEU A 192 -29.46 -16.76 5.49
N ASN A 193 -28.44 -17.01 6.31
CA ASN A 193 -28.58 -17.28 7.74
C ASN A 193 -28.31 -16.04 8.61
N PHE A 194 -28.29 -14.84 8.02
CA PHE A 194 -28.25 -13.57 8.77
C PHE A 194 -29.64 -12.93 8.81
N GLU A 195 -30.06 -12.52 10.01
CA GLU A 195 -31.34 -11.87 10.21
C GLU A 195 -31.17 -10.56 10.99
N VAL A 196 -31.91 -9.52 10.61
CA VAL A 196 -31.98 -8.26 11.38
C VAL A 196 -33.37 -8.16 12.02
N LYS A 197 -33.42 -7.97 13.35
CA LYS A 197 -34.66 -7.91 14.14
C LYS A 197 -34.71 -6.66 15.02
N PHE A 198 -35.92 -6.18 15.26
CA PHE A 198 -36.16 -5.12 16.23
C PHE A 198 -36.17 -5.70 17.65
N THR A 199 -35.50 -5.04 18.57
CA THR A 199 -35.54 -5.37 20.01
C THR A 199 -35.93 -4.14 20.83
N LYS A 200 -36.52 -4.34 22.01
CA LYS A 200 -36.83 -3.20 22.92
C LYS A 200 -35.52 -2.70 23.54
N ARG A 201 -35.39 -1.37 23.72
CA ARG A 201 -34.18 -0.74 24.30
C ARG A 201 -33.68 -1.37 25.60
N GLN A 202 -34.60 -1.83 26.45
CA GLN A 202 -34.27 -2.51 27.71
C GLN A 202 -33.45 -3.80 27.50
N ALA A 203 -33.64 -4.49 26.37
CA ALA A 203 -32.88 -5.68 25.98
C ALA A 203 -31.58 -5.35 25.22
N ASN A 204 -31.38 -4.07 24.81
CA ASN A 204 -30.23 -3.61 24.03
C ASN A 204 -29.17 -2.84 24.86
N MET A 205 -29.33 -2.76 26.18
CA MET A 205 -28.53 -1.88 27.07
C MET A 205 -27.00 -2.13 27.04
N ALA A 206 -26.56 -3.34 26.67
CA ALA A 206 -25.15 -3.64 26.51
C ALA A 206 -24.55 -2.91 25.30
N ALA A 207 -25.22 -2.96 24.14
CA ALA A 207 -24.80 -2.21 22.95
C ALA A 207 -24.90 -0.70 23.20
N HIS A 208 -25.95 -0.24 23.87
CA HIS A 208 -26.13 1.16 24.26
C HIS A 208 -24.94 1.72 25.05
N THR A 209 -24.50 0.97 26.07
CA THR A 209 -23.38 1.37 26.91
C THR A 209 -22.06 1.36 26.14
N LEU A 210 -21.86 0.41 25.23
CA LEU A 210 -20.70 0.38 24.33
C LEU A 210 -20.67 1.59 23.39
N ALA A 211 -21.79 1.91 22.74
CA ALA A 211 -21.91 3.05 21.84
C ALA A 211 -21.60 4.38 22.55
N ARG A 212 -22.11 4.57 23.78
CA ARG A 212 -21.81 5.76 24.59
C ARG A 212 -20.35 5.87 25.01
N THR A 213 -19.74 4.75 25.38
CA THR A 213 -18.34 4.74 25.84
C THR A 213 -17.35 4.90 24.70
N ALA A 214 -17.71 4.49 23.48
CA ALA A 214 -16.91 4.67 22.27
C ALA A 214 -16.49 6.13 22.03
N ILE A 215 -17.38 7.08 22.33
CA ILE A 215 -17.13 8.53 22.16
C ILE A 215 -15.95 9.01 23.04
N SER A 216 -15.79 8.39 24.21
CA SER A 216 -14.75 8.75 25.19
C SER A 216 -13.41 8.06 24.95
N TRP A 217 -13.30 7.16 23.97
CA TRP A 217 -12.07 6.42 23.67
C TRP A 217 -11.31 7.03 22.51
N SER A 218 -9.99 6.91 22.51
CA SER A 218 -9.13 7.48 21.46
C SER A 218 -9.23 6.72 20.14
N SER A 219 -9.53 5.41 20.19
CA SER A 219 -9.53 4.49 19.04
C SER A 219 -10.60 3.40 19.16
N ARG A 220 -10.80 2.65 18.07
CA ARG A 220 -11.67 1.46 17.99
C ARG A 220 -11.14 0.36 18.94
N THR A 221 -12.03 -0.33 19.64
CA THR A 221 -11.64 -1.40 20.57
C THR A 221 -12.46 -2.67 20.35
N TYR A 222 -11.78 -3.82 20.35
CA TYR A 222 -12.39 -5.15 20.32
C TYR A 222 -12.20 -5.88 21.65
N PHE A 223 -13.19 -6.69 22.01
CA PHE A 223 -13.20 -7.41 23.26
C PHE A 223 -13.46 -8.89 23.03
N ASN A 224 -12.53 -9.73 23.52
CA ASN A 224 -12.67 -11.19 23.57
C ASN A 224 -13.15 -11.68 24.95
N GLY A 225 -13.29 -10.78 25.92
CA GLY A 225 -13.91 -11.01 27.23
C GLY A 225 -14.84 -9.85 27.59
N VAL A 226 -15.69 -10.03 28.60
CA VAL A 226 -16.71 -9.03 28.95
C VAL A 226 -16.06 -7.69 29.33
N PRO A 227 -16.30 -6.60 28.58
CA PRO A 227 -15.80 -5.27 28.93
C PRO A 227 -16.37 -4.80 30.28
N ARG A 228 -15.53 -4.18 31.12
CA ARG A 228 -15.96 -3.60 32.40
C ARG A 228 -17.15 -2.64 32.28
N CYS A 229 -17.24 -1.91 31.18
CA CYS A 229 -18.33 -0.95 30.95
C CYS A 229 -19.69 -1.63 30.76
N ILE A 230 -19.76 -2.90 30.34
CA ILE A 230 -21.02 -3.62 30.17
C ILE A 230 -21.21 -4.78 31.14
N GLU A 231 -20.29 -5.00 32.06
CA GLU A 231 -20.32 -6.13 33.02
C GLU A 231 -21.65 -6.19 33.78
N LYS A 232 -22.14 -5.06 34.28
CA LYS A 232 -23.44 -4.97 34.98
C LYS A 232 -24.61 -5.36 34.09
N GLU A 233 -24.68 -4.83 32.86
CA GLU A 233 -25.76 -5.11 31.91
C GLU A 233 -25.69 -6.54 31.35
N TYR A 234 -24.49 -7.08 31.21
CA TYR A 234 -24.27 -8.46 30.80
C TYR A 234 -24.73 -9.45 31.90
N HIS A 235 -24.34 -9.23 33.16
CA HIS A 235 -24.70 -10.14 34.27
C HIS A 235 -26.17 -10.04 34.68
N LYS A 236 -26.79 -8.87 34.53
CA LYS A 236 -28.23 -8.69 34.79
C LYS A 236 -29.10 -9.61 33.90
N ASN A 237 -28.63 -9.92 32.70
CA ASN A 237 -29.31 -10.81 31.76
C ASN A 237 -28.96 -12.31 31.95
N ARG A 238 -28.03 -12.66 32.85
CA ARG A 238 -27.59 -14.06 33.11
C ARG A 238 -28.17 -14.66 34.39
N MET A 239 -28.78 -13.87 35.26
CA MET A 239 -29.25 -14.31 36.59
C MET A 239 -30.66 -14.93 36.64
N SER A 240 -31.27 -15.26 35.50
CA SER A 240 -32.50 -16.08 35.50
C SER A 240 -32.15 -17.56 35.32
N GLU A 241 -32.36 -18.32 36.40
CA GLU A 241 -32.36 -19.80 36.54
C GLU A 241 -31.01 -20.49 36.85
N HIS A 242 -30.86 -20.84 38.13
CA HIS A 242 -29.83 -21.71 38.71
C HIS A 242 -30.13 -23.21 38.45
N SER A 243 -29.10 -24.02 38.19
CA SER A 243 -28.79 -25.23 39.00
C SER A 243 -27.43 -25.88 38.69
N SER A 244 -26.46 -25.60 39.57
CA SER A 244 -25.56 -26.53 40.27
C SER A 244 -24.99 -27.81 39.62
N VAL A 245 -23.64 -27.83 39.55
CA VAL A 245 -22.68 -28.92 39.90
C VAL A 245 -22.39 -30.02 38.86
N ARG A 246 -21.14 -30.02 38.34
CA ARG A 246 -20.12 -31.10 38.43
C ARG A 246 -18.83 -30.72 37.68
N VAL A 247 -17.79 -30.30 38.40
CA VAL A 247 -16.39 -30.24 37.91
C VAL A 247 -15.54 -31.05 38.87
N VAL A 248 -15.30 -32.34 38.61
CA VAL A 248 -14.28 -33.14 39.33
C VAL A 248 -13.53 -34.21 38.48
N PRO A 249 -14.01 -34.81 37.36
CA PRO A 249 -13.23 -35.90 36.76
C PRO A 249 -12.03 -35.49 35.88
N GLY A 250 -11.92 -34.21 35.46
CA GLY A 250 -10.91 -33.78 34.48
C GLY A 250 -9.50 -33.59 35.04
N CYS A 251 -9.37 -33.28 36.33
CA CYS A 251 -8.06 -32.94 36.91
C CYS A 251 -7.20 -34.17 37.22
N LEU A 252 -7.78 -35.35 37.41
CA LEU A 252 -7.03 -36.58 37.72
C LEU A 252 -6.41 -37.22 36.47
N LEU A 253 -7.02 -37.06 35.29
CA LEU A 253 -6.46 -37.55 34.02
C LEU A 253 -5.26 -36.72 33.55
N LEU A 254 -5.24 -35.42 33.81
CA LEU A 254 -4.12 -34.53 33.46
C LEU A 254 -2.86 -34.81 34.30
N VAL A 255 -3.02 -35.19 35.56
CA VAL A 255 -1.88 -35.55 36.43
C VAL A 255 -1.30 -36.91 36.04
N GLN A 256 -2.12 -37.87 35.62
CA GLN A 256 -1.62 -39.16 35.12
C GLN A 256 -0.94 -39.03 33.74
N LEU A 257 -1.42 -38.15 32.85
CA LEU A 257 -0.76 -37.91 31.57
C LEU A 257 0.59 -37.19 31.76
N TYR A 258 0.66 -36.21 32.66
CA TYR A 258 1.90 -35.48 32.95
C TYR A 258 2.99 -36.39 33.54
N CYS A 259 2.60 -37.29 34.44
CA CYS A 259 3.53 -38.29 35.01
C CYS A 259 3.98 -39.35 34.00
N TYR A 260 3.20 -39.63 32.94
CA TYR A 260 3.59 -40.56 31.88
C TYR A 260 4.57 -39.91 30.88
N VAL A 261 4.34 -38.65 30.49
CA VAL A 261 5.20 -37.91 29.55
C VAL A 261 6.58 -37.60 30.15
N ASP A 262 6.67 -37.18 31.42
CA ASP A 262 7.97 -36.92 32.07
C ASP A 262 8.82 -38.20 32.25
N HIS A 263 8.16 -39.36 32.36
CA HIS A 263 8.86 -40.64 32.47
C HIS A 263 9.38 -41.16 31.12
N THR A 264 8.77 -40.78 30.00
CA THR A 264 9.22 -41.16 28.65
C THR A 264 10.37 -40.28 28.14
N ASP A 265 10.43 -39.00 28.53
CA ASP A 265 11.49 -38.08 28.10
C ASP A 265 12.84 -38.36 28.77
N LYS A 266 12.84 -38.92 29.98
CA LYS A 266 14.09 -39.31 30.68
C LYS A 266 14.72 -40.61 30.18
N ARG A 267 14.09 -41.35 29.25
CA ARG A 267 14.60 -42.63 28.72
C ARG A 267 15.10 -42.60 27.28
N ARG A 268 15.00 -41.48 26.56
CA ARG A 268 15.55 -41.34 25.20
C ARG A 268 16.58 -40.22 25.15
N GLY A 269 17.77 -40.52 25.63
CA GLY A 269 18.94 -39.69 25.39
C GLY A 269 19.44 -39.81 23.94
N GLY A 270 19.86 -38.67 23.38
CA GLY A 270 20.87 -38.59 22.32
C GLY A 270 20.37 -38.41 20.89
N GLY A 271 20.59 -37.20 20.33
CA GLY A 271 20.64 -36.97 18.89
C GLY A 271 19.78 -35.82 18.39
N GLY A 272 20.34 -34.62 18.32
CA GLY A 272 19.71 -33.45 17.69
C GLY A 272 19.65 -33.58 16.16
N GLY A 273 18.49 -33.27 15.60
CA GLY A 273 18.27 -33.11 14.16
C GLY A 273 17.10 -32.16 13.93
N GLU A 274 17.39 -30.91 13.52
CA GLU A 274 16.41 -29.92 13.11
C GLU A 274 15.70 -30.36 11.82
N ALA A 275 14.37 -30.42 11.84
CA ALA A 275 13.55 -30.49 10.64
C ALA A 275 13.40 -29.08 10.03
N ARG A 276 14.06 -28.84 8.89
CA ARG A 276 13.93 -27.63 8.06
C ARG A 276 12.56 -27.62 7.35
N LEU A 277 11.77 -26.58 7.60
CA LEU A 277 10.57 -26.24 6.84
C LEU A 277 10.89 -25.11 5.85
N HIS A 278 10.73 -25.39 4.56
CA HIS A 278 11.00 -24.50 3.43
C HIS A 278 10.01 -23.32 3.40
N VAL A 279 10.39 -22.20 4.01
CA VAL A 279 9.98 -20.88 3.54
C VAL A 279 10.78 -20.61 2.27
N SER A 280 10.17 -20.11 1.20
CA SER A 280 10.92 -19.59 0.05
C SER A 280 11.58 -18.25 0.41
N HIS A 281 12.38 -18.23 1.48
CA HIS A 281 13.44 -17.25 1.59
C HIS A 281 14.42 -17.64 0.51
N HIS A 282 14.52 -16.87 -0.56
CA HIS A 282 15.72 -16.98 -1.39
C HIS A 282 16.87 -16.59 -0.46
N PRO A 283 17.78 -17.51 -0.05
CA PRO A 283 18.84 -17.18 0.90
C PRO A 283 19.74 -16.05 0.36
N GLN A 284 19.67 -15.78 -0.94
CA GLN A 284 20.45 -14.77 -1.65
C GLN A 284 19.96 -13.32 -1.47
N VAL A 285 18.74 -13.04 -0.95
CA VAL A 285 18.27 -11.64 -0.74
C VAL A 285 18.27 -11.20 0.72
N ARG A 286 18.66 -12.08 1.64
CA ARG A 286 18.60 -11.81 3.09
C ARG A 286 19.47 -10.63 3.51
N GLU A 287 20.67 -10.52 2.93
CA GLU A 287 21.59 -9.41 3.18
C GLU A 287 21.00 -8.06 2.75
N LEU A 288 20.17 -8.04 1.69
CA LEU A 288 19.50 -6.83 1.18
C LEU A 288 18.30 -6.39 2.02
N GLN A 289 17.88 -7.19 2.99
CA GLN A 289 16.82 -6.84 3.95
C GLN A 289 17.40 -6.33 5.28
N GLU A 290 18.72 -6.31 5.42
CA GLU A 290 19.38 -5.78 6.62
C GLU A 290 19.24 -4.27 6.65
N VAL A 291 18.70 -3.78 7.78
CA VAL A 291 18.41 -2.37 7.97
C VAL A 291 19.69 -1.65 8.44
N GLU A 292 20.28 -0.84 7.56
CA GLU A 292 21.40 0.03 7.92
C GLU A 292 20.91 1.37 8.51
N GLU A 293 21.50 1.83 9.61
CA GLU A 293 21.19 3.13 10.23
C GLU A 293 22.16 4.23 9.76
N GLU A 294 21.65 5.47 9.64
CA GLU A 294 22.44 6.64 9.25
C GLU A 294 22.42 7.74 10.31
N ASN A 295 23.60 8.16 10.76
CA ASN A 295 23.75 9.15 11.82
C ASN A 295 24.39 10.44 11.28
N LEU A 296 23.61 11.25 10.58
CA LEU A 296 24.01 12.60 10.18
C LEU A 296 23.64 13.63 11.26
N HIS A 297 24.64 14.35 11.77
CA HIS A 297 24.44 15.43 12.74
C HIS A 297 24.62 16.79 12.05
N VAL A 298 23.66 17.69 12.25
CA VAL A 298 23.79 19.09 11.79
C VAL A 298 24.85 19.79 12.65
N PRO A 299 25.91 20.35 12.05
CA PRO A 299 26.92 21.08 12.81
C PRO A 299 26.32 22.32 13.50
N PRO A 300 26.82 22.71 14.68
CA PRO A 300 26.31 23.89 15.37
C PRO A 300 26.51 25.16 14.53
N PRO A 301 25.60 26.14 14.61
CA PRO A 301 25.68 27.36 13.82
C PRO A 301 26.98 28.14 14.10
N LYS A 302 27.62 28.67 13.04
CA LYS A 302 28.89 29.42 13.14
C LYS A 302 28.76 30.70 14.00
N GLY A 303 29.59 30.76 15.07
CA GLY A 303 30.18 32.00 15.60
C GLY A 303 29.79 32.39 17.04
N LYS A 304 30.80 32.57 17.91
CA LYS A 304 30.71 33.48 19.07
C LYS A 304 30.38 34.88 18.53
N ARG A 305 29.13 35.33 18.68
CA ARG A 305 28.73 36.70 18.28
C ARG A 305 28.96 37.66 19.42
N SER A 306 29.35 38.90 19.08
CA SER A 306 29.51 39.97 20.06
C SER A 306 28.18 40.23 20.79
N PRO A 307 28.21 40.67 22.07
CA PRO A 307 27.01 40.86 22.89
C PRO A 307 25.95 41.78 22.28
N ARG A 308 26.31 42.62 21.30
CA ARG A 308 25.41 43.57 20.63
C ARG A 308 24.51 42.94 19.56
N ALA A 309 24.79 41.74 19.06
CA ALA A 309 23.99 41.09 18.01
C ALA A 309 22.82 40.22 18.55
N VAL A 310 22.68 40.09 19.87
CA VAL A 310 21.73 39.17 20.55
C VAL A 310 20.27 39.64 20.47
N LYS A 311 19.99 40.87 19.99
CA LYS A 311 18.62 41.45 19.97
C LYS A 311 17.80 41.27 18.68
N ARG A 312 18.23 40.44 17.70
CA ARG A 312 17.40 40.15 16.51
C ARG A 312 16.83 38.74 16.57
N ARG A 313 15.48 38.65 16.42
CA ARG A 313 14.53 37.51 16.42
C ARG A 313 15.12 36.09 16.46
N PRO A 314 14.48 35.14 17.18
CA PRO A 314 14.94 33.74 17.21
C PRO A 314 15.02 33.20 15.78
N LYS A 315 16.23 32.82 15.35
CA LYS A 315 16.44 32.22 14.03
C LYS A 315 15.87 30.81 14.07
N ARG A 316 15.05 30.47 13.07
CA ARG A 316 14.54 29.12 12.80
C ARG A 316 15.71 28.12 12.86
N THR A 317 15.55 27.02 13.58
CA THR A 317 16.54 25.93 13.60
C THR A 317 16.74 25.42 12.18
N THR A 318 17.97 25.46 11.66
CA THR A 318 18.28 24.94 10.33
C THR A 318 18.03 23.42 10.30
N THR A 319 17.21 22.96 9.37
CA THR A 319 16.91 21.54 9.16
C THR A 319 17.91 20.89 8.20
N LEU A 320 17.97 19.56 8.17
CA LEU A 320 18.79 18.85 7.17
C LEU A 320 18.33 19.12 5.72
N ILE A 321 17.04 19.40 5.49
CA ILE A 321 16.54 19.81 4.18
C ILE A 321 17.07 21.19 3.82
N ASP A 322 17.10 22.13 4.77
CA ASP A 322 17.69 23.45 4.53
C ASP A 322 19.19 23.35 4.19
N GLU A 323 19.94 22.49 4.91
CA GLU A 323 21.36 22.22 4.60
C GLU A 323 21.56 21.49 3.26
N PHE A 324 20.60 20.65 2.84
CA PHE A 324 20.63 19.99 1.54
C PHE A 324 20.44 20.98 0.38
N LEU A 325 19.52 21.93 0.55
CA LEU A 325 19.19 22.94 -0.47
C LEU A 325 20.18 24.12 -0.52
N ASP A 326 20.90 24.39 0.57
CA ASP A 326 21.89 25.46 0.64
C ASP A 326 23.21 25.06 -0.06
N GLU A 327 23.50 25.69 -1.20
CA GLU A 327 24.75 25.50 -1.94
C GLU A 327 26.01 25.80 -1.11
N ASN A 328 25.89 26.65 -0.09
CA ASN A 328 26.98 27.08 0.78
C ASN A 328 27.05 26.25 2.09
N SER A 329 26.23 25.19 2.20
CA SER A 329 26.22 24.31 3.37
C SER A 329 27.58 23.66 3.61
N GLN A 330 27.98 23.56 4.88
CA GLN A 330 29.15 22.76 5.26
C GLN A 330 28.92 21.26 5.07
N MET A 331 27.66 20.82 5.07
CA MET A 331 27.27 19.43 4.83
C MET A 331 27.12 19.11 3.35
N ARG A 332 27.39 20.06 2.45
CA ARG A 332 27.17 19.88 1.01
C ARG A 332 27.89 18.66 0.42
N HIS A 333 29.10 18.39 0.91
CA HIS A 333 29.93 17.25 0.53
C HIS A 333 29.42 15.88 1.04
N VAL A 334 28.49 15.88 2.00
CA VAL A 334 27.84 14.67 2.51
C VAL A 334 26.75 14.21 1.53
N PHE A 335 25.94 15.16 1.05
CA PHE A 335 24.85 14.87 0.11
C PHE A 335 25.36 14.63 -1.31
N PHE A 336 26.41 15.36 -1.71
CA PHE A 336 27.02 15.26 -3.03
C PHE A 336 28.54 15.15 -2.88
N PRO A 337 29.05 13.93 -2.61
CA PRO A 337 30.47 13.69 -2.55
C PRO A 337 31.16 14.06 -3.87
N GLY A 338 32.33 14.68 -3.78
CA GLY A 338 33.11 15.10 -4.95
C GLY A 338 33.74 13.94 -5.73
N ARG A 339 34.31 14.25 -6.91
CA ARG A 339 34.83 13.29 -7.89
C ARG A 339 35.82 12.25 -7.36
N LYS A 340 36.59 12.54 -6.29
CA LYS A 340 37.50 11.57 -5.65
C LYS A 340 36.79 10.33 -5.08
N ARG A 341 35.48 10.42 -4.83
CA ARG A 341 34.63 9.32 -4.36
C ARG A 341 33.70 8.81 -5.47
N ALA A 342 33.91 9.22 -6.71
CA ALA A 342 33.12 8.74 -7.84
C ALA A 342 33.32 7.24 -8.05
N ILE A 343 32.27 6.60 -8.57
CA ILE A 343 32.29 5.22 -9.03
C ILE A 343 32.75 5.25 -10.49
N ASP A 344 33.92 4.69 -10.77
CA ASP A 344 34.47 4.57 -12.13
C ASP A 344 34.56 3.09 -12.51
N PRO A 345 33.64 2.54 -13.32
CA PRO A 345 33.60 1.12 -13.63
C PRO A 345 34.90 0.59 -14.25
N MET A 346 35.73 1.45 -14.84
CA MET A 346 37.00 1.09 -15.48
C MET A 346 38.20 1.12 -14.52
N GLN A 347 38.08 1.78 -13.36
CA GLN A 347 39.16 1.95 -12.38
C GLN A 347 38.87 1.33 -11.00
N VAL A 348 37.73 0.66 -10.82
CA VAL A 348 37.37 0.05 -9.52
C VAL A 348 38.25 -1.17 -9.19
N VAL A 349 38.73 -1.23 -7.94
CA VAL A 349 39.42 -2.40 -7.36
C VAL A 349 38.43 -3.58 -7.27
N ASP A 350 38.89 -4.82 -7.49
CA ASP A 350 38.02 -6.00 -7.59
C ASP A 350 36.96 -6.16 -6.46
N ASN A 351 37.26 -5.73 -5.23
CA ASN A 351 36.34 -5.83 -4.09
C ASN A 351 35.18 -4.82 -4.11
N ASP A 352 35.25 -3.78 -4.94
CA ASP A 352 34.24 -2.73 -5.07
C ASP A 352 33.47 -2.84 -6.41
N LYS A 353 33.87 -3.75 -7.31
CA LYS A 353 33.13 -4.00 -8.56
C LYS A 353 31.68 -4.43 -8.28
N TYR A 354 30.75 -4.00 -9.13
CA TYR A 354 29.32 -4.30 -9.06
C TYR A 354 28.58 -3.80 -7.80
N HIS A 355 29.15 -2.85 -7.06
CA HIS A 355 28.52 -2.32 -5.85
C HIS A 355 28.00 -0.89 -6.03
N TYR A 356 26.70 -0.72 -6.01
CA TYR A 356 26.05 0.59 -6.02
C TYR A 356 26.38 1.38 -4.75
N TYR A 357 26.73 2.66 -4.92
CA TYR A 357 26.91 3.62 -3.83
C TYR A 357 25.91 4.78 -4.02
N PRO A 358 24.71 4.68 -3.42
CA PRO A 358 23.66 5.66 -3.61
C PRO A 358 24.10 7.09 -3.26
N GLY A 359 23.83 8.04 -4.17
CA GLY A 359 24.17 9.46 -4.00
C GLY A 359 25.61 9.84 -4.36
N ARG A 360 26.46 8.89 -4.78
CA ARG A 360 27.80 9.21 -5.33
C ARG A 360 27.73 9.48 -6.83
N MET A 361 28.73 10.22 -7.33
CA MET A 361 28.91 10.42 -8.77
C MET A 361 29.22 9.07 -9.41
N TRP A 362 28.53 8.74 -10.49
CA TRP A 362 28.72 7.52 -11.25
C TRP A 362 29.21 7.87 -12.65
N LEU A 363 30.37 7.35 -13.02
CA LEU A 363 30.99 7.59 -14.31
C LEU A 363 30.61 6.47 -15.30
N ASP A 364 30.50 6.84 -16.57
CA ASP A 364 30.37 5.92 -17.69
C ASP A 364 31.71 5.24 -18.00
N THR A 365 31.72 4.37 -19.02
CA THR A 365 32.93 3.66 -19.46
C THR A 365 34.02 4.56 -20.04
N ASP A 366 33.69 5.81 -20.38
CA ASP A 366 34.63 6.81 -20.89
C ASP A 366 35.15 7.75 -19.79
N GLY A 367 34.69 7.56 -18.54
CA GLY A 367 35.12 8.33 -17.36
C GLY A 367 34.39 9.67 -17.19
N HIS A 368 33.27 9.87 -17.89
CA HIS A 368 32.41 11.05 -17.75
C HIS A 368 31.23 10.76 -16.81
N PRO A 369 30.71 11.76 -16.06
CA PRO A 369 29.52 11.57 -15.24
C PRO A 369 28.31 11.20 -16.09
N ILE A 370 27.59 10.13 -15.73
CA ILE A 370 26.36 9.72 -16.41
C ILE A 370 25.30 10.82 -16.28
N GLN A 371 24.64 11.15 -17.39
CA GLN A 371 23.57 12.16 -17.49
C GLN A 371 22.29 11.52 -18.05
N ALA A 372 21.49 10.93 -17.16
CA ALA A 372 20.24 10.24 -17.48
C ALA A 372 19.20 10.42 -16.36
N HIS A 373 18.97 11.68 -15.97
CA HIS A 373 18.10 12.06 -14.85
C HIS A 373 16.61 11.96 -15.20
N GLY A 374 15.73 11.77 -14.21
CA GLY A 374 14.29 11.63 -14.44
C GLY A 374 13.92 10.40 -15.29
N GLY A 375 14.90 9.54 -15.55
CA GLY A 375 14.88 8.57 -16.64
C GLY A 375 14.12 7.28 -16.37
N GLY A 376 14.29 6.34 -17.28
CA GLY A 376 13.81 4.96 -17.16
C GLY A 376 14.72 3.99 -17.91
N ILE A 377 14.58 2.69 -17.64
CA ILE A 377 15.36 1.65 -18.29
C ILE A 377 14.45 0.75 -19.13
N LEU A 378 14.84 0.57 -20.39
CA LEU A 378 14.29 -0.44 -21.28
C LEU A 378 15.27 -1.62 -21.34
N TYR A 379 14.80 -2.83 -21.09
CA TYR A 379 15.55 -4.02 -21.49
C TYR A 379 15.13 -4.46 -22.88
N ASP A 380 16.05 -4.37 -23.83
CA ASP A 380 15.83 -4.85 -25.19
C ASP A 380 16.18 -6.33 -25.29
N LYS A 381 15.17 -7.17 -25.54
CA LYS A 381 15.33 -8.64 -25.59
C LYS A 381 16.19 -9.09 -26.78
N ASN A 382 16.16 -8.34 -27.88
CA ASN A 382 16.85 -8.69 -29.12
C ASN A 382 18.36 -8.55 -28.98
N SER A 383 18.83 -7.38 -28.55
CA SER A 383 20.24 -7.13 -28.27
C SER A 383 20.69 -7.68 -26.92
N ARG A 384 19.75 -8.02 -26.01
CA ARG A 384 19.99 -8.41 -24.62
C ARG A 384 20.76 -7.34 -23.87
N THR A 385 20.29 -6.10 -23.98
CA THR A 385 20.96 -4.89 -23.46
C THR A 385 19.95 -4.05 -22.70
N TYR A 386 20.38 -3.46 -21.59
CA TYR A 386 19.64 -2.42 -20.89
C TYR A 386 20.00 -1.06 -21.49
N TYR A 387 18.99 -0.28 -21.84
CA TYR A 387 19.13 1.11 -22.28
C TYR A 387 18.53 2.03 -21.25
N TRP A 388 19.35 2.91 -20.68
CA TRP A 388 18.96 3.92 -19.71
C TRP A 388 18.83 5.27 -20.40
N TYR A 389 17.60 5.75 -20.48
CA TYR A 389 17.26 7.05 -21.05
C TYR A 389 17.03 8.05 -19.93
N GLY A 390 17.39 9.30 -20.14
CA GLY A 390 17.06 10.37 -19.21
C GLY A 390 17.40 11.75 -19.75
N GLU A 391 17.03 12.77 -18.99
CA GLU A 391 17.35 14.15 -19.30
C GLU A 391 18.87 14.36 -19.27
N TYR A 392 19.41 14.87 -20.37
CA TYR A 392 20.83 15.19 -20.45
C TYR A 392 21.06 16.61 -19.91
N LYS A 393 21.61 16.72 -18.69
CA LYS A 393 21.75 17.98 -17.95
C LYS A 393 23.17 18.52 -17.90
N ASP A 394 24.05 18.15 -18.85
CA ASP A 394 25.45 18.64 -18.90
C ASP A 394 25.59 20.10 -19.38
N GLY A 395 24.78 20.99 -18.81
CA GLY A 395 24.76 22.41 -19.13
C GLY A 395 24.74 23.28 -17.88
N PRO A 396 24.86 24.61 -18.04
CA PRO A 396 24.82 25.54 -16.92
C PRO A 396 23.43 25.56 -16.27
N THR A 397 23.40 25.53 -14.94
CA THR A 397 22.17 25.70 -14.18
C THR A 397 21.88 27.18 -13.98
N TYR A 398 20.65 27.59 -14.27
CA TYR A 398 20.18 28.96 -14.08
C TYR A 398 18.70 29.00 -13.68
N HIS A 399 18.22 30.18 -13.30
CA HIS A 399 16.80 30.42 -13.05
C HIS A 399 16.26 31.35 -14.15
N ALA A 400 15.21 30.93 -14.87
CA ALA A 400 14.60 31.77 -15.91
C ALA A 400 14.09 33.12 -15.36
N HIS A 401 13.70 33.15 -14.09
CA HIS A 401 13.33 34.35 -13.34
C HIS A 401 13.59 34.15 -11.84
N LYS A 402 13.60 35.22 -11.03
CA LYS A 402 14.02 35.20 -9.60
C LYS A 402 13.31 34.17 -8.71
N LYS A 403 12.11 33.71 -9.09
CA LYS A 403 11.31 32.72 -8.36
C LYS A 403 11.14 31.40 -9.12
N GLY A 404 11.72 31.28 -10.31
CA GLY A 404 11.58 30.10 -11.15
C GLY A 404 12.41 28.94 -10.61
N ALA A 405 12.03 27.72 -10.99
CA ALA A 405 12.84 26.54 -10.71
C ALA A 405 14.24 26.68 -11.34
N ALA A 406 15.25 26.10 -10.69
CA ALA A 406 16.55 25.89 -11.31
C ALA A 406 16.37 25.00 -12.55
N ARG A 407 17.06 25.31 -13.64
CA ARG A 407 16.95 24.57 -14.90
C ARG A 407 18.23 24.62 -15.70
N VAL A 408 18.32 23.70 -16.65
CA VAL A 408 19.30 23.68 -17.73
C VAL A 408 18.52 23.79 -19.03
N ASP A 409 19.07 24.45 -20.04
CA ASP A 409 18.49 24.40 -21.38
C ASP A 409 18.37 22.95 -21.86
N ILE A 410 17.37 22.66 -22.68
CA ILE A 410 17.24 21.33 -23.29
C ILE A 410 18.48 21.12 -24.15
N ILE A 411 19.26 20.08 -23.82
CA ILE A 411 20.28 19.51 -24.70
C ILE A 411 19.67 18.33 -25.47
N GLY A 412 18.86 17.53 -24.75
CA GLY A 412 18.12 16.41 -25.30
C GLY A 412 17.94 15.28 -24.28
N VAL A 413 17.56 14.12 -24.80
CA VAL A 413 17.51 12.86 -24.05
C VAL A 413 18.79 12.08 -24.32
N GLY A 414 19.56 11.83 -23.27
CA GLY A 414 20.74 10.96 -23.33
C GLY A 414 20.35 9.48 -23.25
N CYS A 415 21.16 8.61 -23.85
CA CYS A 415 21.04 7.17 -23.72
C CYS A 415 22.36 6.53 -23.31
N TYR A 416 22.28 5.57 -22.40
CA TYR A 416 23.40 4.73 -22.00
C TYR A 416 23.02 3.26 -22.15
N SER A 417 23.95 2.41 -22.58
CA SER A 417 23.72 0.98 -22.71
C SER A 417 24.56 0.18 -21.70
N SER A 418 24.00 -0.92 -21.20
CA SER A 418 24.68 -1.82 -20.26
C SER A 418 24.24 -3.27 -20.41
N LYS A 419 25.16 -4.19 -20.13
CA LYS A 419 24.86 -5.63 -20.01
C LYS A 419 24.67 -6.06 -18.56
N ASP A 420 25.20 -5.32 -17.61
CA ASP A 420 25.36 -5.73 -16.21
C ASP A 420 24.68 -4.78 -15.21
N LEU A 421 24.01 -3.73 -15.70
CA LEU A 421 23.41 -2.64 -14.92
C LEU A 421 24.42 -1.82 -14.10
N TRP A 422 25.72 -2.03 -14.35
CA TRP A 422 26.83 -1.47 -13.56
C TRP A 422 27.76 -0.60 -14.39
N SER A 423 28.23 -1.13 -15.52
CA SER A 423 29.05 -0.43 -16.49
C SER A 423 28.14 0.10 -17.61
N TRP A 424 28.14 1.42 -17.78
CA TRP A 424 27.26 2.12 -18.72
C TRP A 424 28.09 2.77 -19.81
N LYS A 425 27.85 2.38 -21.06
CA LYS A 425 28.43 3.01 -22.24
C LYS A 425 27.52 4.15 -22.69
N HIS A 426 28.07 5.33 -22.95
CA HIS A 426 27.31 6.43 -23.50
C HIS A 426 27.01 6.18 -24.98
N GLU A 427 25.73 6.11 -25.36
CA GLU A 427 25.30 5.97 -26.76
C GLU A 427 25.03 7.33 -27.43
N GLY A 428 25.00 8.42 -26.65
CA GLY A 428 24.83 9.78 -27.13
C GLY A 428 23.45 10.38 -26.82
N ILE A 429 23.18 11.52 -27.46
CA ILE A 429 21.87 12.19 -27.41
C ILE A 429 20.97 11.54 -28.45
N VAL A 430 19.94 10.84 -28.00
CA VAL A 430 19.04 10.06 -28.85
C VAL A 430 17.81 10.85 -29.29
N LEU A 431 17.50 11.95 -28.61
CA LEU A 431 16.54 12.97 -29.03
C LEU A 431 17.12 14.35 -28.73
N ALA A 432 17.55 15.07 -29.77
CA ALA A 432 18.21 16.35 -29.62
C ALA A 432 17.22 17.51 -29.41
N ALA A 433 17.70 18.59 -28.79
CA ALA A 433 17.00 19.86 -28.73
C ALA A 433 16.92 20.54 -30.11
N GLU A 434 15.94 21.41 -30.28
CA GLU A 434 15.89 22.37 -31.38
C GLU A 434 16.59 23.67 -30.95
N GLU A 435 17.47 24.18 -31.82
CA GLU A 435 18.38 25.29 -31.48
C GLU A 435 17.91 26.65 -31.98
N THR A 436 17.00 26.67 -32.96
CA THR A 436 16.71 27.84 -33.78
C THR A 436 15.22 28.19 -33.87
N ASP A 437 14.33 27.21 -33.99
CA ASP A 437 12.89 27.47 -34.04
C ASP A 437 12.33 27.62 -32.61
N GLU A 438 12.16 28.86 -32.17
CA GLU A 438 11.59 29.20 -30.85
C GLU A 438 10.16 28.68 -30.64
N THR A 439 9.44 28.36 -31.72
CA THR A 439 8.08 27.80 -31.64
C THR A 439 8.06 26.28 -31.46
N HIS A 440 9.20 25.63 -31.68
CA HIS A 440 9.34 24.18 -31.54
C HIS A 440 9.28 23.76 -30.08
N ASP A 441 8.56 22.68 -29.79
CA ASP A 441 8.37 22.17 -28.44
C ASP A 441 9.71 21.85 -27.74
N LEU A 442 10.64 21.29 -28.50
CA LEU A 442 11.99 20.95 -28.03
C LEU A 442 13.01 22.09 -28.15
N HIS A 443 12.57 23.33 -28.41
CA HIS A 443 13.49 24.46 -28.40
C HIS A 443 14.25 24.52 -27.07
N LYS A 444 15.56 24.76 -27.09
CA LYS A 444 16.43 24.70 -25.89
C LYS A 444 15.92 25.48 -24.66
N SER A 445 15.15 26.55 -24.87
CA SER A 445 14.57 27.35 -23.78
C SER A 445 13.32 26.74 -23.13
N ASN A 446 12.77 25.65 -23.67
CA ASN A 446 11.60 24.95 -23.13
C ASN A 446 12.04 23.90 -22.10
N VAL A 447 11.10 23.04 -21.68
CA VAL A 447 11.35 21.99 -20.69
C VAL A 447 11.03 20.63 -21.32
N LEU A 448 11.98 19.70 -21.18
CA LEU A 448 11.78 18.28 -21.45
C LEU A 448 12.17 17.53 -20.19
N GLU A 449 11.24 16.73 -19.67
CA GLU A 449 11.46 15.99 -18.42
C GLU A 449 10.95 14.56 -18.48
N ARG A 450 11.52 13.74 -17.60
CA ARG A 450 11.11 12.36 -17.31
C ARG A 450 10.86 11.43 -18.51
N PRO A 451 11.77 11.36 -19.51
CA PRO A 451 11.56 10.50 -20.66
C PRO A 451 11.46 9.02 -20.26
N LYS A 452 10.53 8.30 -20.89
CA LYS A 452 10.32 6.86 -20.73
C LYS A 452 10.15 6.23 -22.10
N VAL A 453 10.77 5.06 -22.32
CA VAL A 453 10.74 4.35 -23.61
C VAL A 453 10.13 2.97 -23.43
N ILE A 454 9.19 2.62 -24.30
CA ILE A 454 8.61 1.27 -24.41
C ILE A 454 8.71 0.79 -25.86
N TYR A 455 8.89 -0.51 -26.06
CA TYR A 455 8.89 -1.12 -27.39
C TYR A 455 7.47 -1.58 -27.76
N ASN A 456 7.05 -1.34 -29.00
CA ASN A 456 5.78 -1.81 -29.56
C ASN A 456 6.05 -2.94 -30.56
N GLU A 457 5.60 -4.16 -30.26
CA GLU A 457 5.82 -5.33 -31.12
C GLU A 457 4.99 -5.29 -32.41
N LYS A 458 3.88 -4.55 -32.44
CA LYS A 458 3.01 -4.47 -33.64
C LYS A 458 3.60 -3.53 -34.69
N THR A 459 4.17 -2.41 -34.25
CA THR A 459 4.77 -1.42 -35.14
C THR A 459 6.28 -1.59 -35.30
N GLU A 460 6.90 -2.44 -34.48
CA GLU A 460 8.34 -2.65 -34.40
C GLU A 460 9.10 -1.34 -34.10
N LYS A 461 8.48 -0.44 -33.33
CA LYS A 461 9.06 0.85 -32.94
C LYS A 461 9.36 0.93 -31.45
N TYR A 462 10.43 1.62 -31.14
CA TYR A 462 10.68 2.17 -29.80
C TYR A 462 9.93 3.49 -29.69
N VAL A 463 9.07 3.62 -28.68
CA VAL A 463 8.23 4.81 -28.47
C VAL A 463 8.63 5.48 -27.17
N MET A 464 9.05 6.74 -27.27
CA MET A 464 9.42 7.59 -26.15
C MET A 464 8.26 8.53 -25.81
N TRP A 465 7.92 8.59 -24.53
CA TRP A 465 7.02 9.58 -23.95
C TRP A 465 7.79 10.44 -22.96
N MET A 466 7.54 11.75 -22.96
CA MET A 466 8.18 12.69 -22.03
C MET A 466 7.23 13.82 -21.65
N HIS A 467 7.51 14.46 -20.51
CA HIS A 467 6.90 15.73 -20.15
C HIS A 467 7.49 16.84 -21.02
N ILE A 468 6.62 17.66 -21.61
CA ILE A 468 6.96 18.85 -22.41
C ILE A 468 6.29 20.07 -21.80
N ASP A 469 7.10 21.08 -21.51
CA ASP A 469 6.59 22.34 -20.99
C ASP A 469 7.32 23.55 -21.58
N ASP A 470 6.76 24.73 -21.34
CA ASP A 470 7.45 25.99 -21.57
C ASP A 470 8.26 26.41 -20.33
N ALA A 471 9.02 27.50 -20.44
CA ALA A 471 9.88 27.97 -19.36
C ALA A 471 9.17 28.34 -18.04
N ASN A 472 7.85 28.51 -18.07
CA ASN A 472 7.04 28.88 -16.91
C ASN A 472 6.12 27.75 -16.43
N TYR A 473 6.26 26.54 -16.98
CA TYR A 473 5.43 25.37 -16.67
C TYR A 473 3.92 25.57 -16.94
N THR A 474 3.58 26.35 -17.99
CA THR A 474 2.18 26.65 -18.35
C THR A 474 1.59 25.78 -19.45
N LYS A 475 2.44 25.12 -20.25
CA LYS A 475 2.01 24.25 -21.36
C LYS A 475 1.53 22.90 -20.84
N ALA A 476 2.25 22.30 -19.89
CA ALA A 476 1.91 21.05 -19.19
C ALA A 476 1.37 19.97 -20.14
N SER A 477 2.23 19.48 -21.04
CA SER A 477 1.86 18.55 -22.11
C SER A 477 2.76 17.32 -22.12
N VAL A 478 2.37 16.29 -22.86
CA VAL A 478 3.22 15.14 -23.16
C VAL A 478 3.77 15.27 -24.57
N GLY A 479 5.01 14.86 -24.77
CA GLY A 479 5.65 14.69 -26.08
C GLY A 479 5.78 13.21 -26.42
N VAL A 480 5.70 12.89 -27.72
CA VAL A 480 5.89 11.53 -28.24
C VAL A 480 6.98 11.54 -29.31
N ALA A 481 7.88 10.56 -29.27
CA ALA A 481 8.89 10.34 -30.30
C ALA A 481 9.04 8.85 -30.60
N THR A 482 9.55 8.51 -31.78
CA THR A 482 9.70 7.10 -32.22
C THR A 482 11.07 6.83 -32.83
N SER A 483 11.57 5.60 -32.68
CA SER A 483 12.82 5.15 -33.29
C SER A 483 12.70 3.70 -33.78
N ASP A 484 13.50 3.37 -34.79
CA ASP A 484 13.71 2.00 -35.28
C ASP A 484 14.67 1.19 -34.41
N THR A 485 15.56 1.87 -33.69
CA THR A 485 16.56 1.25 -32.80
C THR A 485 16.43 1.80 -31.38
N PRO A 486 16.85 1.04 -30.36
CA PRO A 486 16.74 1.51 -28.98
C PRO A 486 17.65 2.71 -28.71
N ASP A 487 18.78 2.81 -29.37
CA ASP A 487 19.78 3.88 -29.22
C ASP A 487 19.53 5.08 -30.17
N GLY A 488 18.37 5.15 -30.82
CA GLY A 488 17.97 6.30 -31.62
C GLY A 488 18.68 6.41 -32.98
N PRO A 489 18.55 7.56 -33.67
CA PRO A 489 17.85 8.76 -33.21
C PRO A 489 16.33 8.59 -33.19
N PHE A 490 15.67 9.22 -32.22
CA PHE A 490 14.23 9.32 -32.11
C PHE A 490 13.70 10.50 -32.94
N ASN A 491 12.69 10.24 -33.76
CA ASN A 491 11.93 11.23 -34.50
C ASN A 491 10.78 11.76 -33.63
N TYR A 492 10.79 13.05 -33.34
CA TYR A 492 9.74 13.71 -32.56
C TYR A 492 8.45 13.88 -33.37
N LEU A 493 7.31 13.52 -32.76
CA LEU A 493 6.00 13.56 -33.41
C LEU A 493 5.15 14.77 -32.99
N GLY A 494 5.55 15.47 -31.92
CA GLY A 494 4.84 16.62 -31.36
C GLY A 494 4.36 16.42 -29.92
N SER A 495 3.77 17.47 -29.35
CA SER A 495 3.16 17.45 -28.02
C SER A 495 1.65 17.67 -28.05
N HIS A 496 0.98 17.16 -27.02
CA HIS A 496 -0.44 17.43 -26.78
C HIS A 496 -0.78 17.28 -25.29
N ARG A 497 -1.95 17.76 -24.88
CA ARG A 497 -2.52 17.51 -23.55
C ARG A 497 -3.27 16.18 -23.56
N PRO A 498 -2.79 15.13 -22.85
CA PRO A 498 -3.44 13.82 -22.89
C PRO A 498 -4.85 13.92 -22.31
N HIS A 499 -5.84 13.39 -23.04
CA HIS A 499 -7.27 13.46 -22.69
C HIS A 499 -7.82 14.90 -22.52
N GLY A 500 -7.11 15.92 -23.01
CA GLY A 500 -7.46 17.33 -22.83
C GLY A 500 -7.04 17.94 -21.49
N PHE A 501 -6.31 17.21 -20.65
CA PHE A 501 -5.86 17.66 -19.33
C PHE A 501 -4.36 18.01 -19.30
N GLU A 502 -3.98 18.79 -18.29
CA GLU A 502 -2.57 19.08 -18.02
C GLU A 502 -1.81 17.79 -17.69
N SER A 503 -0.56 17.71 -18.13
CA SER A 503 0.37 16.65 -17.77
C SER A 503 1.71 17.25 -17.40
N ARG A 504 2.18 16.97 -16.18
CA ARG A 504 3.53 17.30 -15.71
C ARG A 504 4.34 16.02 -15.51
N ASP A 505 4.74 15.75 -14.27
CA ASP A 505 5.42 14.51 -13.89
C ASP A 505 4.66 13.28 -14.41
N MET A 506 5.33 12.45 -15.21
CA MET A 506 4.70 11.32 -15.89
C MET A 506 5.58 10.07 -15.92
N THR A 507 4.92 8.93 -16.15
CA THR A 507 5.54 7.67 -16.54
C THR A 507 4.64 6.91 -17.52
N VAL A 508 5.21 5.92 -18.22
CA VAL A 508 4.44 4.94 -18.98
C VAL A 508 4.70 3.55 -18.44
N PHE A 509 3.68 2.69 -18.49
CA PHE A 509 3.76 1.31 -18.07
C PHE A 509 3.17 0.41 -19.15
N LYS A 510 3.92 -0.62 -19.53
CA LYS A 510 3.47 -1.66 -20.45
C LYS A 510 3.20 -2.93 -19.65
N ASP A 511 1.98 -3.42 -19.74
CA ASP A 511 1.52 -4.62 -19.05
C ASP A 511 1.85 -5.90 -19.84
N ASP A 512 1.71 -7.05 -19.18
CA ASP A 512 2.08 -8.36 -19.71
C ASP A 512 1.27 -8.77 -20.95
N ASP A 513 0.07 -8.22 -21.11
CA ASP A 513 -0.81 -8.45 -22.26
C ASP A 513 -0.48 -7.55 -23.47
N GLY A 514 0.51 -6.65 -23.33
CA GLY A 514 0.89 -5.68 -24.34
C GLY A 514 0.02 -4.42 -24.35
N ALA A 515 -0.92 -4.24 -23.43
CA ALA A 515 -1.53 -2.93 -23.22
C ALA A 515 -0.50 -1.99 -22.58
N ALA A 516 -0.49 -0.72 -23.00
CA ALA A 516 0.34 0.31 -22.39
C ALA A 516 -0.53 1.43 -21.82
N TYR A 517 -0.04 2.07 -20.78
CA TYR A 517 -0.74 3.09 -20.01
C TYR A 517 0.18 4.27 -19.76
N ILE A 518 -0.39 5.47 -19.79
CA ILE A 518 0.26 6.67 -19.30
C ILE A 518 -0.30 7.04 -17.93
N ILE A 519 0.58 7.47 -17.05
CA ILE A 519 0.27 7.97 -15.71
C ILE A 519 0.92 9.33 -15.57
N TYR A 520 0.14 10.36 -15.21
CA TYR A 520 0.64 11.72 -15.17
C TYR A 520 -0.03 12.58 -14.10
N SER A 521 0.73 13.51 -13.53
CA SER A 521 0.24 14.53 -12.61
C SER A 521 -0.56 15.60 -13.36
N SER A 522 -1.75 15.91 -12.86
CA SER A 522 -2.74 16.78 -13.50
C SER A 522 -3.43 17.69 -12.48
N GLU A 523 -4.27 18.62 -12.98
CA GLU A 523 -5.06 19.57 -12.18
C GLU A 523 -4.19 20.30 -11.15
N ASP A 524 -3.20 21.07 -11.63
CA ASP A 524 -2.22 21.78 -10.79
C ASP A 524 -1.48 20.86 -9.79
N ASN A 525 -1.11 19.66 -10.25
CA ASN A 525 -0.48 18.62 -9.45
C ASN A 525 -1.26 18.23 -8.19
N SER A 526 -2.59 18.33 -8.24
CA SER A 526 -3.45 17.88 -7.13
C SER A 526 -3.71 16.39 -7.14
N GLU A 527 -3.55 15.74 -8.29
CA GLU A 527 -3.91 14.34 -8.50
C GLU A 527 -3.18 13.71 -9.68
N LEU A 528 -3.32 12.39 -9.82
CA LEU A 528 -2.81 11.66 -10.98
C LEU A 528 -3.95 11.22 -11.90
N HIS A 529 -3.70 11.25 -13.20
CA HIS A 529 -4.55 10.65 -14.22
C HIS A 529 -3.87 9.41 -14.79
N ILE A 530 -4.67 8.38 -15.07
CA ILE A 530 -4.23 7.13 -15.72
C ILE A 530 -5.12 6.87 -16.92
N GLY A 531 -4.52 6.56 -18.07
CA GLY A 531 -5.26 6.20 -19.28
C GLY A 531 -4.50 5.19 -20.15
N PRO A 532 -5.19 4.29 -20.86
CA PRO A 532 -4.57 3.40 -21.82
C PRO A 532 -4.10 4.18 -23.05
N LEU A 533 -2.97 3.76 -23.60
CA LEU A 533 -2.49 4.16 -24.91
C LEU A 533 -3.23 3.40 -26.02
N THR A 534 -3.24 4.00 -27.19
CA THR A 534 -3.66 3.38 -28.46
C THR A 534 -2.74 2.23 -28.85
N GLU A 535 -3.16 1.34 -29.77
CA GLU A 535 -2.40 0.12 -30.08
C GLU A 535 -1.00 0.36 -30.63
N ASP A 536 -0.74 1.50 -31.26
CA ASP A 536 0.57 1.92 -31.75
C ASP A 536 1.44 2.63 -30.67
N TYR A 537 0.86 2.85 -29.49
CA TYR A 537 1.40 3.63 -28.37
C TYR A 537 1.70 5.09 -28.67
N LEU A 538 1.16 5.67 -29.74
CA LEU A 538 1.47 7.04 -30.15
C LEU A 538 0.49 8.09 -29.63
N ASN A 539 -0.65 7.64 -29.11
CA ASN A 539 -1.68 8.51 -28.53
C ASN A 539 -2.42 7.82 -27.37
N VAL A 540 -3.22 8.57 -26.62
CA VAL A 540 -4.11 8.04 -25.59
C VAL A 540 -5.46 7.62 -26.18
N THR A 541 -6.11 6.64 -25.55
CA THR A 541 -7.52 6.34 -25.81
C THR A 541 -8.42 7.39 -25.17
N SER A 542 -9.75 7.32 -25.38
CA SER A 542 -10.69 8.25 -24.75
C SER A 542 -10.96 7.97 -23.26
N VAL A 543 -10.44 6.86 -22.71
CA VAL A 543 -10.74 6.42 -21.35
C VAL A 543 -9.65 6.92 -20.39
N MET A 544 -10.07 7.61 -19.33
CA MET A 544 -9.16 8.11 -18.29
C MET A 544 -9.78 7.93 -16.90
N ARG A 545 -8.92 7.67 -15.90
CA ARG A 545 -9.27 7.61 -14.48
C ARG A 545 -8.44 8.59 -13.69
N ARG A 546 -9.11 9.36 -12.84
CA ARG A 546 -8.49 10.18 -11.79
C ARG A 546 -8.20 9.29 -10.59
N VAL A 547 -6.98 9.36 -10.07
CA VAL A 547 -6.52 8.56 -8.92
C VAL A 547 -5.74 9.44 -7.96
N LEU A 548 -5.73 9.08 -6.67
CA LEU A 548 -5.06 9.86 -5.62
C LEU A 548 -5.52 11.34 -5.59
N VAL A 549 -6.83 11.55 -5.81
CA VAL A 549 -7.46 12.87 -5.92
C VAL A 549 -7.19 13.72 -4.67
N GLY A 550 -6.62 14.92 -4.85
CA GLY A 550 -6.32 15.87 -3.78
C GLY A 550 -5.17 15.46 -2.86
N GLN A 551 -4.42 14.39 -3.20
CA GLN A 551 -3.28 13.93 -2.41
C GLN A 551 -1.97 14.63 -2.78
N HIS A 552 -1.94 15.43 -3.85
CA HIS A 552 -0.77 16.17 -4.31
C HIS A 552 0.48 15.29 -4.45
N ARG A 553 0.34 14.24 -5.27
CA ARG A 553 1.40 13.27 -5.56
C ARG A 553 1.97 13.49 -6.96
N GLU A 554 3.28 13.30 -7.10
CA GLU A 554 4.05 13.45 -8.33
C GLU A 554 5.06 12.30 -8.49
N ALA A 555 5.91 12.36 -9.52
CA ALA A 555 6.97 11.40 -9.81
C ALA A 555 6.55 9.91 -9.78
N PRO A 556 5.47 9.51 -10.50
CA PRO A 556 4.94 8.15 -10.43
C PRO A 556 5.92 7.12 -11.01
N ALA A 557 6.19 6.06 -10.25
CA ALA A 557 7.00 4.91 -10.68
C ALA A 557 6.19 3.62 -10.47
N LEU A 558 5.57 3.15 -11.55
CA LEU A 558 4.65 2.01 -11.55
C LEU A 558 5.38 0.70 -11.91
N PHE A 559 5.04 -0.38 -11.21
CA PHE A 559 5.56 -1.72 -11.46
C PHE A 559 4.53 -2.79 -11.06
N LYS A 560 4.75 -4.04 -11.46
CA LYS A 560 3.83 -5.15 -11.21
C LYS A 560 4.54 -6.31 -10.52
N HIS A 561 3.84 -6.95 -9.58
CA HIS A 561 4.32 -8.17 -8.94
C HIS A 561 3.15 -9.11 -8.62
N GLN A 562 3.24 -10.37 -9.10
CA GLN A 562 2.24 -11.42 -8.82
C GLN A 562 0.78 -11.01 -9.11
N GLY A 563 0.55 -10.29 -10.21
CA GLY A 563 -0.79 -9.83 -10.60
C GLY A 563 -1.26 -8.55 -9.91
N THR A 564 -0.52 -8.04 -8.92
CA THR A 564 -0.79 -6.76 -8.27
C THR A 564 0.05 -5.64 -8.89
N TYR A 565 -0.57 -4.48 -9.08
CA TYR A 565 0.10 -3.26 -9.54
C TYR A 565 0.48 -2.41 -8.33
N TYR A 566 1.70 -1.89 -8.36
CA TYR A 566 2.25 -1.04 -7.33
C TYR A 566 2.75 0.26 -7.95
N MET A 567 2.65 1.35 -7.21
CA MET A 567 3.14 2.65 -7.65
C MET A 567 3.80 3.39 -6.50
N ILE A 568 5.01 3.89 -6.71
CA ILE A 568 5.69 4.80 -5.79
C ILE A 568 5.55 6.22 -6.32
N THR A 569 5.27 7.16 -5.43
CA THR A 569 5.12 8.59 -5.76
C THR A 569 5.88 9.44 -4.74
N SER A 570 6.23 10.68 -5.09
CA SER A 570 6.65 11.73 -4.14
C SER A 570 5.53 12.76 -3.93
N GLY A 571 5.66 13.62 -2.93
CA GLY A 571 4.80 14.80 -2.75
C GLY A 571 5.34 16.02 -3.50
N CYS A 572 4.48 17.01 -3.76
CA CYS A 572 4.82 18.22 -4.53
C CYS A 572 5.54 19.28 -3.69
N THR A 573 6.88 19.23 -3.58
CA THR A 573 7.67 20.19 -2.78
C THR A 573 8.80 20.88 -3.54
N GLY A 574 8.70 20.95 -4.88
CA GLY A 574 9.75 21.47 -5.74
C GLY A 574 11.05 20.69 -5.55
N TRP A 575 12.16 21.38 -5.37
CA TRP A 575 13.47 20.73 -5.16
C TRP A 575 13.69 20.14 -3.77
N ALA A 576 12.84 20.44 -2.80
CA ALA A 576 12.97 19.86 -1.47
C ALA A 576 12.59 18.36 -1.52
N PRO A 577 13.44 17.45 -1.02
CA PRO A 577 13.07 16.04 -0.96
C PRO A 577 12.01 15.81 0.12
N ASN A 578 11.19 14.80 -0.07
CA ASN A 578 10.03 14.52 0.77
C ASN A 578 9.74 13.02 0.87
N GLU A 579 8.66 12.69 1.57
CA GLU A 579 8.23 11.33 1.84
C GLU A 579 7.59 10.67 0.60
N ALA A 580 8.19 9.56 0.18
CA ALA A 580 7.59 8.66 -0.79
C ALA A 580 6.41 7.92 -0.16
N LEU A 581 5.39 7.66 -0.97
CA LEU A 581 4.27 6.79 -0.64
C LEU A 581 4.16 5.69 -1.68
N ALA A 582 3.94 4.46 -1.20
CA ALA A 582 3.59 3.31 -2.00
C ALA A 582 2.08 3.16 -2.09
N HIS A 583 1.60 2.72 -3.24
CA HIS A 583 0.20 2.48 -3.56
C HIS A 583 0.04 1.13 -4.23
N ALA A 584 -1.10 0.47 -4.07
CA ALA A 584 -1.42 -0.81 -4.70
C ALA A 584 -2.81 -0.84 -5.33
N ALA A 585 -2.97 -1.66 -6.37
CA ALA A 585 -4.23 -1.89 -7.07
C ALA A 585 -4.27 -3.29 -7.72
N GLU A 586 -5.48 -3.85 -7.90
CA GLU A 586 -5.69 -5.08 -8.68
C GLU A 586 -5.67 -4.83 -10.20
N SER A 587 -5.77 -3.57 -10.62
CA SER A 587 -5.79 -3.13 -12.02
C SER A 587 -5.03 -1.82 -12.15
N VAL A 588 -4.33 -1.60 -13.28
CA VAL A 588 -3.66 -0.33 -13.59
C VAL A 588 -4.63 0.85 -13.50
N MET A 589 -5.89 0.64 -13.92
CA MET A 589 -6.94 1.66 -13.89
C MET A 589 -7.54 1.88 -12.50
N GLY A 590 -7.05 1.19 -11.48
CA GLY A 590 -7.49 1.27 -10.10
C GLY A 590 -8.66 0.35 -9.73
N PRO A 591 -9.27 0.54 -8.54
CA PRO A 591 -8.95 1.58 -7.57
C PRO A 591 -7.55 1.43 -6.97
N TRP A 592 -6.91 2.56 -6.65
CA TRP A 592 -5.59 2.60 -6.02
C TRP A 592 -5.71 2.89 -4.53
N GLU A 593 -5.01 2.12 -3.71
CA GLU A 593 -4.98 2.25 -2.25
C GLU A 593 -3.57 2.62 -1.76
N THR A 594 -3.49 3.62 -0.88
CA THR A 594 -2.23 4.08 -0.28
C THR A 594 -1.78 3.14 0.85
N MET A 595 -0.56 2.63 0.75
CA MET A 595 0.04 1.69 1.70
C MET A 595 0.96 2.33 2.75
N GLY A 596 1.30 3.61 2.58
CA GLY A 596 2.22 4.35 3.47
C GLY A 596 3.64 4.48 2.91
N ASN A 597 4.59 4.86 3.77
CA ASN A 597 5.98 5.11 3.40
C ASN A 597 6.76 3.77 3.25
N PRO A 598 7.30 3.46 2.05
CA PRO A 598 8.00 2.20 1.82
C PRO A 598 9.48 2.22 2.27
N CYS A 599 10.02 3.35 2.71
CA CYS A 599 11.45 3.49 3.01
C CYS A 599 11.83 2.80 4.33
N MET A 600 12.82 1.91 4.29
CA MET A 600 13.34 1.16 5.42
C MET A 600 14.81 1.49 5.67
N GLY A 601 15.20 1.55 6.94
CA GLY A 601 16.56 1.97 7.34
C GLY A 601 16.79 3.46 7.23
N GLY A 602 18.07 3.82 7.34
CA GLY A 602 18.50 5.16 7.71
C GLY A 602 17.87 5.64 9.01
N ASN A 603 18.09 6.91 9.36
CA ASN A 603 17.30 7.53 10.41
C ASN A 603 15.92 7.97 9.88
N LYS A 604 15.06 8.45 10.79
CA LYS A 604 13.73 8.96 10.46
C LYS A 604 13.75 10.03 9.35
N MET A 605 14.73 10.93 9.35
CA MET A 605 14.82 11.99 8.35
C MET A 605 15.13 11.45 6.97
N PHE A 606 16.02 10.45 6.87
CA PHE A 606 16.30 9.75 5.62
C PHE A 606 15.03 9.14 5.04
N ARG A 607 14.20 8.46 5.85
CA ARG A 607 12.92 7.90 5.37
C ARG A 607 11.92 8.98 4.93
N LEU A 608 11.81 10.08 5.67
CA LEU A 608 10.91 11.19 5.35
C LEU A 608 11.37 12.05 4.17
N THR A 609 12.56 11.81 3.64
CA THR A 609 13.12 12.50 2.46
C THR A 609 13.43 11.53 1.33
N THR A 610 12.96 10.27 1.43
CA THR A 610 13.25 9.21 0.46
C THR A 610 14.76 9.13 0.19
N PHE A 611 15.53 9.18 1.27
CA PHE A 611 17.00 9.20 1.28
C PHE A 611 17.60 10.41 0.53
N PHE A 612 16.95 11.57 0.66
CA PHE A 612 17.22 12.81 -0.10
C PHE A 612 17.18 12.58 -1.62
N ALA A 613 16.14 11.90 -2.08
CA ALA A 613 15.92 11.61 -3.50
C ALA A 613 14.42 11.63 -3.85
N GLN A 614 14.12 11.59 -5.14
CA GLN A 614 12.76 11.58 -5.68
C GLN A 614 12.63 10.42 -6.66
N SER A 615 11.54 9.66 -6.60
CA SER A 615 11.30 8.49 -7.45
C SER A 615 11.35 8.85 -8.94
N THR A 616 11.77 7.88 -9.77
CA THR A 616 11.67 8.02 -11.23
C THR A 616 11.28 6.73 -11.93
N PHE A 617 11.78 5.59 -11.46
CA PHE A 617 11.53 4.30 -12.10
C PHE A 617 11.71 3.13 -11.12
N VAL A 618 11.11 1.99 -11.42
CA VAL A 618 11.33 0.73 -10.69
C VAL A 618 11.68 -0.35 -11.71
N LEU A 619 12.90 -0.88 -11.63
CA LEU A 619 13.39 -1.90 -12.56
C LEU A 619 13.23 -3.31 -11.95
N PRO A 620 12.41 -4.20 -12.53
CA PRO A 620 12.36 -5.60 -12.09
C PRO A 620 13.69 -6.31 -12.33
N ILE A 621 14.08 -7.19 -11.42
CA ILE A 621 15.29 -8.01 -11.54
C ILE A 621 14.94 -9.43 -11.98
N PRO A 622 15.28 -9.84 -13.22
CA PRO A 622 15.06 -11.20 -13.69
C PRO A 622 15.77 -12.24 -12.82
N GLY A 623 15.14 -13.39 -12.64
CA GLY A 623 15.62 -14.46 -11.76
C GLY A 623 15.34 -14.27 -10.27
N PHE A 624 14.87 -13.09 -9.84
CA PHE A 624 14.57 -12.78 -8.43
C PHE A 624 13.16 -12.21 -8.28
N PRO A 625 12.10 -13.06 -8.34
CA PRO A 625 10.73 -12.60 -8.16
C PRO A 625 10.55 -11.82 -6.84
N GLY A 626 9.97 -10.63 -6.94
CA GLY A 626 9.71 -9.77 -5.78
C GLY A 626 10.86 -8.83 -5.44
N MET A 627 11.98 -8.92 -6.16
CA MET A 627 13.10 -7.98 -6.05
C MET A 627 13.15 -7.04 -7.27
N PHE A 628 13.34 -5.76 -6.97
CA PHE A 628 13.41 -4.68 -7.93
C PHE A 628 14.55 -3.72 -7.54
N ILE A 629 14.98 -2.88 -8.47
CA ILE A 629 15.79 -1.69 -8.17
C ILE A 629 14.84 -0.49 -8.14
N PHE A 630 14.72 0.14 -6.98
CA PHE A 630 14.13 1.47 -6.89
C PHE A 630 15.14 2.49 -7.42
N MET A 631 14.74 3.25 -8.44
CA MET A 631 15.57 4.30 -9.04
C MET A 631 14.99 5.66 -8.67
N ALA A 632 15.86 6.53 -8.16
CA ALA A 632 15.52 7.88 -7.77
C ALA A 632 16.66 8.87 -8.06
N ASP A 633 16.29 10.13 -8.30
CA ASP A 633 17.22 11.24 -8.50
C ASP A 633 17.38 12.02 -7.20
N ARG A 634 18.63 12.22 -6.78
CA ARG A 634 19.01 13.21 -5.77
C ARG A 634 19.35 14.49 -6.52
N TRP A 635 18.34 15.34 -6.67
CA TRP A 635 18.44 16.58 -7.40
C TRP A 635 19.33 17.61 -6.71
N ASN A 636 20.21 18.23 -7.49
CA ASN A 636 21.03 19.34 -7.07
C ASN A 636 20.53 20.64 -7.72
N PRO A 637 19.69 21.44 -7.06
CA PRO A 637 19.18 22.68 -7.66
C PRO A 637 20.25 23.77 -7.86
N ALA A 638 21.42 23.67 -7.22
CA ALA A 638 22.51 24.61 -7.42
C ALA A 638 23.40 24.29 -8.64
N ASP A 639 23.46 23.01 -9.02
CA ASP A 639 24.15 22.53 -10.23
C ASP A 639 23.51 21.22 -10.67
N LEU A 640 22.48 21.29 -11.53
CA LEU A 640 21.67 20.15 -11.93
C LEU A 640 22.48 19.08 -12.67
N ARG A 641 23.56 19.47 -13.36
CA ARG A 641 24.55 18.54 -13.94
C ARG A 641 25.17 17.63 -12.87
N ASP A 642 25.33 18.17 -11.66
CA ASP A 642 25.89 17.49 -10.50
C ASP A 642 24.81 16.82 -9.61
N SER A 643 23.61 16.58 -10.16
CA SER A 643 22.62 15.68 -9.54
C SER A 643 23.16 14.24 -9.48
N ARG A 644 22.53 13.39 -8.66
CA ARG A 644 23.02 12.04 -8.34
C ARG A 644 21.92 11.00 -8.41
N TYR A 645 22.32 9.73 -8.48
CA TYR A 645 21.40 8.61 -8.53
C TYR A 645 21.37 7.89 -7.17
N VAL A 646 20.16 7.58 -6.70
CA VAL A 646 19.92 6.75 -5.51
C VAL A 646 19.20 5.49 -5.99
N TRP A 647 19.99 4.46 -6.29
CA TRP A 647 19.47 3.14 -6.66
C TRP A 647 19.54 2.24 -5.43
N LEU A 648 18.41 1.65 -5.05
CA LEU A 648 18.28 0.84 -3.82
C LEU A 648 17.48 -0.45 -4.10
N PRO A 649 17.71 -1.52 -3.33
CA PRO A 649 16.90 -2.72 -3.45
C PRO A 649 15.49 -2.44 -2.92
N LEU A 650 14.51 -2.73 -3.77
CA LEU A 650 13.09 -2.75 -3.42
C LEU A 650 12.62 -4.20 -3.38
N ILE A 651 11.96 -4.57 -2.28
CA ILE A 651 11.44 -5.92 -2.09
C ILE A 651 9.95 -5.87 -1.81
N VAL A 652 9.20 -6.70 -2.54
CA VAL A 652 7.77 -6.95 -2.31
C VAL A 652 7.61 -8.29 -1.60
N ALA A 653 7.42 -8.27 -0.29
CA ALA A 653 7.28 -9.51 0.50
C ALA A 653 6.65 -9.25 1.88
N GLY A 654 5.79 -10.18 2.30
CA GLY A 654 5.12 -10.12 3.61
C GLY A 654 3.92 -9.17 3.63
N PRO A 655 3.19 -9.06 4.75
CA PRO A 655 2.05 -8.15 4.90
C PRO A 655 2.49 -6.69 5.06
N ALA A 656 1.75 -5.72 4.50
CA ALA A 656 2.06 -4.29 4.62
C ALA A 656 2.15 -3.81 6.09
N ASP A 657 3.03 -2.84 6.34
CA ASP A 657 3.39 -2.40 7.71
C ASP A 657 2.37 -1.43 8.33
N GLU A 658 1.58 -0.71 7.52
CA GLU A 658 0.55 0.20 7.99
C GLU A 658 -0.86 -0.24 7.53
N PRO A 659 -1.88 -0.13 8.41
CA PRO A 659 -3.26 -0.39 8.03
C PRO A 659 -3.70 0.62 6.96
N LEU A 660 -4.28 0.11 5.88
CA LEU A 660 -4.85 0.88 4.78
C LEU A 660 -5.81 1.95 5.33
N GLU A 661 -5.72 3.17 4.81
CA GLU A 661 -6.76 4.17 5.09
C GLU A 661 -8.13 3.58 4.71
N TYR A 662 -9.00 3.44 5.71
CA TYR A 662 -10.42 3.08 5.60
C TYR A 662 -10.83 1.64 5.24
N SER A 663 -9.99 0.62 5.42
CA SER A 663 -10.46 -0.78 5.39
C SER A 663 -9.93 -1.59 6.58
N PHE A 664 -10.86 -2.05 7.44
CA PHE A 664 -10.56 -3.09 8.42
C PHE A 664 -10.50 -4.44 7.70
N GLY A 665 -9.34 -4.73 7.14
CA GLY A 665 -8.93 -6.03 6.63
C GLY A 665 -7.43 -6.17 6.86
N PHE A 666 -6.93 -7.39 7.01
CA PHE A 666 -5.49 -7.63 6.89
C PHE A 666 -4.97 -6.98 5.59
N PRO A 667 -3.72 -6.49 5.53
CA PRO A 667 -3.21 -5.94 4.28
C PRO A 667 -3.29 -7.04 3.20
N TRP A 668 -4.22 -6.88 2.26
CA TRP A 668 -4.36 -7.74 1.07
C TRP A 668 -3.12 -7.60 0.18
N TRP A 669 -2.42 -6.48 0.32
CA TRP A 669 -1.23 -6.16 -0.44
C TRP A 669 0.03 -6.68 0.24
N SER A 670 0.91 -7.28 -0.57
CA SER A 670 2.27 -7.55 -0.12
C SER A 670 2.99 -6.23 0.14
N ARG A 671 3.69 -6.13 1.27
CA ARG A 671 4.49 -4.98 1.68
C ARG A 671 5.52 -4.61 0.62
N VAL A 672 5.63 -3.32 0.36
CA VAL A 672 6.70 -2.74 -0.45
C VAL A 672 7.73 -2.11 0.48
N SER A 673 8.99 -2.54 0.38
CA SER A 673 10.08 -2.03 1.22
C SER A 673 11.29 -1.65 0.38
N ILE A 674 11.74 -0.39 0.50
CA ILE A 674 12.95 0.14 -0.12
C ILE A 674 14.03 0.21 0.97
N TYR A 675 15.04 -0.65 0.89
CA TYR A 675 16.04 -0.75 1.95
C TYR A 675 17.20 0.20 1.70
N TRP A 676 17.50 1.05 2.67
CA TRP A 676 18.69 1.89 2.66
C TRP A 676 19.95 1.05 2.81
N HIS A 677 20.90 1.28 1.89
CA HIS A 677 22.27 0.78 2.01
C HIS A 677 23.25 1.86 1.58
N ARG A 678 24.33 2.04 2.36
CA ARG A 678 25.45 2.92 1.95
C ARG A 678 26.20 2.39 0.73
N LYS A 679 26.21 1.06 0.61
CA LYS A 679 26.84 0.29 -0.45
C LYS A 679 26.11 -1.05 -0.56
N TRP A 680 25.66 -1.44 -1.75
CA TRP A 680 25.02 -2.75 -1.95
C TRP A 680 25.31 -3.28 -3.35
N ARG A 681 24.98 -4.54 -3.63
CA ARG A 681 25.14 -5.17 -4.94
C ARG A 681 23.96 -6.09 -5.24
N LEU A 682 23.77 -6.43 -6.50
CA LEU A 682 22.82 -7.47 -6.89
C LEU A 682 23.21 -8.82 -6.27
N PRO A 683 22.22 -9.71 -5.98
CA PRO A 683 22.48 -11.00 -5.36
C PRO A 683 23.48 -11.85 -6.14
N GLN A 684 24.25 -12.66 -5.41
CA GLN A 684 25.23 -13.56 -6.01
C GLN A 684 24.53 -14.58 -6.92
N GLY A 685 25.03 -14.71 -8.15
CA GLY A 685 24.44 -15.58 -9.16
C GLY A 685 23.42 -14.89 -10.06
N TRP A 686 23.10 -13.61 -9.81
CA TRP A 686 22.35 -12.82 -10.79
C TRP A 686 23.10 -12.79 -12.11
N ASN A 687 22.38 -13.23 -13.13
CA ASN A 687 22.82 -13.20 -14.51
C ASN A 687 21.68 -12.57 -15.31
N PRO A 688 21.92 -11.49 -16.07
CA PRO A 688 20.90 -10.85 -16.90
C PRO A 688 20.26 -11.83 -17.92
N PHE A 689 20.91 -12.97 -18.18
CA PHE A 689 20.47 -14.00 -19.13
C PHE A 689 19.80 -15.23 -18.48
N GLN A 690 19.67 -15.28 -17.15
CA GLN A 690 18.91 -16.35 -16.48
C GLN A 690 17.40 -16.09 -16.60
N THR A 691 16.81 -16.71 -17.64
CA THR A 691 15.38 -16.97 -17.87
C THR A 691 14.40 -15.90 -17.36
N MET A 692 13.98 -15.01 -18.28
CA MET A 692 12.67 -14.34 -18.23
C MET A 692 11.56 -15.30 -18.59
#